data_AF-A0A7V9SVF7-F1
#
_entry.id   AF-A0A7V9SVF7-F1
#
_cell.length_a   1.000
_cell.length_b   1.000
_cell.length_c   1.000
_cell.angle_alpha   90.00
_cell.angle_beta   90.00
_cell.angle_gamma   90.00
#
_symmetry.space_group_name_H-M   'P 1'
#
loop_
_entity.id
_entity.type
_entity.pdbx_description
1 polymer ?
#
loop_
_entity_poly.entity_id
_entity_poly.type
_entity_poly.pdbx_seq_one_letter_code
_entity_poly.pdbx_strand_id
1 'polypeptide(L)'
;MTRLDAAEGHALRHVPFPKYSVGLLQNESEMVQAPAYDLFPSLERDARWDVELYTERTMRAFIDSAERFDCIVIGYNAARSSEIKEALRTSPIPVGVLVLHHIDPDAFSFLQDEPLTAERLSAPAAKARPPPGSDPHEEILLNWPQPVTLRDGFVDESTAHVGVTPARESRWETVLEVRDGQRRVPVLVRTHSERWPPRAVSAVLLAPRHPHLLALLGNLVTWCAAGRPSAVVVEAPSEPSAEVIHRKLRLQGVKAVIEPVAEPAKLDFETWPLWGTRDVLLPGSWDPTKAPGWPHKDPHHAKPWLRRGHRIILLGPGDSLTVRHGESDAHWVARRWATWFKSVPTETWHGGRALGEDHAGSIVATRSILRMLALLHRVGREARVPGLETALIVLDQLDARGTGIDPAGLGLPPPQDFAEPVADLLLRRLGRADNIDDTVSTTIAALDIDALLGGGALADRAENLKEWLVRELDHRALEDRLEIARRLGDADLLSRVIERAASDSRVDEPVSAVLVTALRSAIVSCGLGPEIPLSPFSLEPERAVVDRELRMRPILAAVYLLGVLDLQRVWTPQAEEPARTLRDPPADRVDRAIVTLGRHGPLGRGQSGWATPIPELASTEALALIAYFARHPVPTHVVSEGDAIPPQVLGALLREAENVRRENEDLDHRLAQRTEAARRGGPVLAIAGEILIVAFVVVFGLVLAPHLDATWEVPSAFVLWTLLTLGLLALLARYQLPVRGARKMAPLLAGGWEAVRSTLAQAVTGPPTDESPGAEDEDEASRPARR
;
A
#
# COMPACT_ATOMS: atom_id res chain seq x y z
N MET A 1 40.29 -16.00 9.40
CA MET A 1 40.03 -15.70 7.97
C MET A 1 40.60 -14.34 7.67
N THR A 2 41.74 -14.27 6.99
CA THR A 2 42.18 -13.00 6.39
C THR A 2 41.31 -12.75 5.17
N ARG A 3 40.16 -12.12 5.47
CA ARG A 3 39.06 -11.67 4.61
C ARG A 3 39.47 -10.56 3.61
N LEU A 4 40.76 -10.22 3.55
CA LEU A 4 41.27 -9.07 2.80
C LEU A 4 41.59 -9.39 1.34
N ASP A 5 41.94 -10.64 1.00
CA ASP A 5 42.35 -10.98 -0.38
C ASP A 5 41.18 -11.45 -1.29
N ALA A 6 39.98 -11.66 -0.73
CA ALA A 6 38.75 -11.92 -1.49
C ALA A 6 37.89 -10.65 -1.69
N ALA A 7 38.22 -9.56 -1.01
CA ALA A 7 37.42 -8.32 -0.99
C ALA A 7 37.74 -7.37 -2.15
N GLU A 8 38.91 -7.47 -2.80
CA GLU A 8 39.28 -6.63 -3.95
C GLU A 8 38.84 -7.22 -5.31
N GLY A 9 38.43 -8.50 -5.36
CA GLY A 9 38.07 -9.20 -6.60
C GLY A 9 36.65 -9.02 -7.14
N HIS A 10 35.75 -8.40 -6.37
CA HIS A 10 34.32 -8.22 -6.71
C HIS A 10 33.95 -6.81 -7.19
N ALA A 11 34.89 -5.86 -7.22
CA ALA A 11 34.56 -4.45 -7.37
C ALA A 11 33.95 -4.04 -8.74
N LEU A 12 34.17 -4.78 -9.85
CA LEU A 12 33.76 -4.34 -11.20
C LEU A 12 33.56 -5.45 -12.26
N ARG A 13 33.43 -6.75 -11.91
CA ARG A 13 33.58 -7.84 -12.91
C ARG A 13 32.45 -8.09 -13.91
N HIS A 14 31.36 -7.34 -13.82
CA HIS A 14 30.41 -7.19 -14.93
C HIS A 14 30.01 -5.72 -15.03
N VAL A 15 30.89 -4.86 -15.58
CA VAL A 15 30.50 -3.51 -16.00
C VAL A 15 29.33 -3.68 -16.99
N PRO A 16 28.07 -3.40 -16.61
CA PRO A 16 26.95 -3.66 -17.46
C PRO A 16 26.86 -2.52 -18.46
N PHE A 17 27.08 -2.89 -19.71
CA PHE A 17 26.79 -2.05 -20.87
C PHE A 17 25.40 -1.41 -20.75
N PRO A 18 25.25 -0.11 -21.06
CA PRO A 18 26.29 0.83 -21.46
C PRO A 18 27.01 1.49 -20.27
N LYS A 19 28.31 1.79 -20.44
CA LYS A 19 29.03 2.77 -19.59
C LYS A 19 28.36 4.13 -19.71
N TYR A 20 28.46 4.95 -18.66
CA TYR A 20 27.98 6.32 -18.72
C TYR A 20 29.05 7.23 -19.31
N SER A 21 28.68 8.02 -20.30
CA SER A 21 29.52 9.06 -20.89
C SER A 21 29.52 10.29 -19.99
N VAL A 22 30.69 10.74 -19.54
CA VAL A 22 30.86 11.86 -18.61
C VAL A 22 31.70 12.97 -19.24
N GLY A 23 31.10 14.14 -19.41
CA GLY A 23 31.84 15.34 -19.81
C GLY A 23 32.37 16.06 -18.58
N LEU A 24 33.69 16.06 -18.37
CA LEU A 24 34.34 16.66 -17.21
C LEU A 24 34.95 18.01 -17.58
N LEU A 25 34.42 19.10 -17.04
CA LEU A 25 34.96 20.44 -17.22
C LEU A 25 35.80 20.84 -16.00
N GLN A 26 37.12 20.98 -16.17
CA GLN A 26 38.04 21.38 -15.09
C GLN A 26 38.87 22.61 -15.50
N ASN A 27 39.33 23.35 -14.49
CA ASN A 27 40.22 24.48 -14.67
C ASN A 27 41.68 24.00 -14.82
N GLU A 28 42.36 24.35 -15.92
CA GLU A 28 43.77 23.94 -16.14
C GLU A 28 44.69 24.36 -15.00
N SER A 29 44.50 25.57 -14.46
CA SER A 29 45.35 26.11 -13.39
C SER A 29 45.15 25.34 -12.09
N GLU A 30 43.94 24.86 -11.82
CA GLU A 30 43.65 24.08 -10.63
C GLU A 30 44.26 22.68 -10.69
N MET A 31 44.18 22.01 -11.85
CA MET A 31 44.82 20.71 -12.04
C MET A 31 46.34 20.77 -11.72
N VAL A 32 46.98 21.89 -12.06
CA VAL A 32 48.41 22.12 -11.78
C VAL A 32 48.66 22.54 -10.33
N GLN A 33 47.86 23.45 -9.77
CA GLN A 33 48.11 24.04 -8.43
C GLN A 33 47.66 23.13 -7.29
N ALA A 34 46.63 22.32 -7.51
CA ALA A 34 46.00 21.50 -6.48
C ALA A 34 45.68 20.09 -7.00
N PRO A 35 46.70 19.29 -7.37
CA PRO A 35 46.52 17.98 -8.00
C PRO A 35 45.76 16.98 -7.11
N ALA A 36 45.67 17.23 -5.80
CA ALA A 36 44.85 16.43 -4.89
C ALA A 36 43.33 16.51 -5.18
N TYR A 37 42.90 17.51 -5.96
CA TYR A 37 41.51 17.70 -6.39
C TYR A 37 41.33 17.50 -7.90
N ASP A 38 42.36 16.97 -8.57
CA ASP A 38 42.21 16.57 -9.96
C ASP A 38 41.32 15.32 -10.04
N LEU A 39 40.15 15.49 -10.66
CA LEU A 39 39.11 14.47 -10.74
C LEU A 39 39.37 13.48 -11.86
N PHE A 40 40.02 13.92 -12.95
CA PHE A 40 40.17 13.13 -14.16
C PHE A 40 40.84 11.76 -13.91
N PRO A 41 42.00 11.66 -13.22
CA PRO A 41 42.64 10.37 -12.97
C PRO A 41 41.81 9.42 -12.11
N SER A 42 40.90 9.95 -11.27
CA SER A 42 40.06 9.14 -10.38
C SER A 42 38.84 8.60 -11.12
N LEU A 43 38.22 9.43 -11.97
CA LEU A 43 37.08 9.03 -12.78
C LEU A 43 37.49 8.11 -13.95
N GLU A 44 38.64 8.36 -14.58
CA GLU A 44 39.15 7.53 -15.70
C GLU A 44 39.49 6.09 -15.26
N ARG A 45 39.96 5.91 -14.02
CA ARG A 45 40.28 4.58 -13.47
C ARG A 45 39.05 3.72 -13.20
N ASP A 46 37.88 4.35 -13.09
CA ASP A 46 36.64 3.67 -12.77
C ASP A 46 35.94 3.23 -14.05
N ALA A 47 35.85 1.92 -14.25
CA ALA A 47 35.37 1.34 -15.51
C ALA A 47 33.88 1.63 -15.82
N ARG A 48 33.13 2.22 -14.88
CA ARG A 48 31.73 2.65 -15.07
C ARG A 48 31.60 3.85 -16.01
N TRP A 49 32.65 4.68 -16.09
CA TRP A 49 32.62 5.96 -16.78
C TRP A 49 33.42 5.89 -18.09
N ASP A 50 32.96 6.61 -19.10
CA ASP A 50 33.75 7.03 -20.24
C ASP A 50 33.91 8.55 -20.14
N VAL A 51 35.09 9.01 -19.71
CA VAL A 51 35.30 10.40 -19.28
C VAL A 51 36.03 11.18 -20.37
N GLU A 52 35.43 12.27 -20.81
CA GLU A 52 36.08 13.23 -21.71
C GLU A 52 36.37 14.54 -20.97
N LEU A 53 37.65 14.92 -20.93
CA LEU A 53 38.12 16.12 -20.24
C LEU A 53 38.03 17.36 -21.13
N TYR A 54 37.48 18.43 -20.55
CA TYR A 54 37.40 19.74 -21.14
C TYR A 54 37.99 20.80 -20.21
N THR A 55 38.52 21.83 -20.83
CA THR A 55 39.12 22.99 -20.16
C THR A 55 38.56 24.28 -20.74
N GLU A 56 39.01 25.42 -20.22
CA GLU A 56 38.66 26.73 -20.76
C GLU A 56 38.91 26.83 -22.28
N ARG A 57 39.93 26.13 -22.80
CA ARG A 57 40.31 26.15 -24.22
C ARG A 57 39.39 25.32 -25.11
N THR A 58 38.77 24.28 -24.55
CA THR A 58 37.92 23.33 -25.30
C THR A 58 36.43 23.47 -24.95
N MET A 59 36.08 24.45 -24.12
CA MET A 59 34.71 24.71 -23.65
C MET A 59 33.69 24.87 -24.79
N ARG A 60 34.07 25.45 -25.93
CA ARG A 60 33.15 25.56 -27.06
C ARG A 60 32.76 24.19 -27.62
N ALA A 61 33.74 23.29 -27.80
CA ALA A 61 33.48 21.92 -28.24
C ALA A 61 32.68 21.13 -27.19
N PHE A 62 32.86 21.44 -25.90
CA PHE A 62 32.06 20.88 -24.82
C PHE A 62 30.58 21.25 -24.98
N ILE A 63 30.25 22.54 -25.13
CA ILE A 63 28.87 23.01 -25.29
C ILE A 63 28.21 22.37 -26.51
N ASP A 64 28.93 22.38 -27.64
CA ASP A 64 28.44 21.85 -28.92
C ASP A 64 28.19 20.33 -28.88
N SER A 65 28.71 19.63 -27.86
CA SER A 65 28.57 18.18 -27.72
C SER A 65 27.96 17.74 -26.39
N ALA A 66 27.41 18.66 -25.59
CA ALA A 66 26.87 18.39 -24.25
C ALA A 66 25.80 17.27 -24.24
N GLU A 67 25.01 17.17 -25.31
CA GLU A 67 23.93 16.19 -25.45
C GLU A 67 24.38 14.73 -25.59
N ARG A 68 25.66 14.48 -25.91
CA ARG A 68 26.19 13.11 -26.05
C ARG A 68 26.57 12.46 -24.71
N PHE A 69 26.63 13.25 -23.65
CA PHE A 69 27.00 12.79 -22.32
C PHE A 69 25.76 12.43 -21.52
N ASP A 70 25.86 11.43 -20.65
CA ASP A 70 24.81 11.14 -19.67
C ASP A 70 24.88 12.15 -18.50
N CYS A 71 26.10 12.60 -18.17
CA CYS A 71 26.37 13.55 -17.11
C CYS A 71 27.46 14.54 -17.49
N ILE A 72 27.27 15.79 -17.09
CA ILE A 72 28.28 16.83 -17.09
C ILE A 72 28.75 17.07 -15.66
N VAL A 73 30.06 17.03 -15.45
CA VAL A 73 30.70 17.37 -14.17
C VAL A 73 31.43 18.68 -14.35
N ILE A 74 30.96 19.72 -13.66
CA ILE A 74 31.66 21.00 -13.54
C ILE A 74 32.55 20.89 -12.31
N GLY A 75 33.85 20.69 -12.56
CA GLY A 75 34.88 20.52 -11.56
C GLY A 75 35.10 21.76 -10.70
N TYR A 76 35.96 21.63 -9.69
CA TYR A 76 36.22 22.67 -8.72
C TYR A 76 36.64 23.98 -9.40
N ASN A 77 36.08 25.10 -8.93
CA ASN A 77 36.34 26.44 -9.47
C ASN A 77 36.26 26.63 -11.00
N ALA A 78 35.76 25.67 -11.79
CA ALA A 78 35.72 25.77 -13.24
C ALA A 78 34.81 26.92 -13.71
N ALA A 79 33.68 27.11 -13.05
CA ALA A 79 32.74 28.21 -13.30
C ALA A 79 33.24 29.60 -12.83
N ARG A 80 34.49 29.71 -12.35
CA ARG A 80 35.13 31.00 -12.05
C ARG A 80 35.54 31.75 -13.32
N SER A 81 35.80 31.04 -14.42
CA SER A 81 36.06 31.68 -15.71
C SER A 81 34.78 32.35 -16.21
N SER A 82 34.85 33.65 -16.52
CA SER A 82 33.74 34.40 -17.11
C SER A 82 33.26 33.80 -18.42
N GLU A 83 34.16 33.19 -19.19
CA GLU A 83 33.87 32.54 -20.48
C GLU A 83 33.04 31.28 -20.27
N ILE A 84 33.43 30.42 -19.32
CA ILE A 84 32.68 29.22 -18.93
C ILE A 84 31.31 29.60 -18.38
N LYS A 85 31.25 30.59 -17.49
CA LYS A 85 30.00 31.05 -16.88
C LYS A 85 29.01 31.58 -17.91
N GLU A 86 29.47 32.40 -18.86
CA GLU A 86 28.61 32.95 -19.92
C GLU A 86 28.14 31.86 -20.88
N ALA A 87 29.02 30.92 -21.23
CA ALA A 87 28.66 29.73 -22.00
C ALA A 87 27.56 28.90 -21.34
N LEU A 88 27.73 28.53 -20.07
CA LEU A 88 26.75 27.75 -19.31
C LEU A 88 25.42 28.49 -19.15
N ARG A 89 25.46 29.83 -19.11
CA ARG A 89 24.26 30.67 -18.98
C ARG A 89 23.46 30.79 -20.28
N THR A 90 24.14 30.76 -21.43
CA THR A 90 23.53 30.97 -22.75
C THR A 90 23.08 29.66 -23.40
N SER A 91 23.64 28.53 -22.99
CA SER A 91 23.34 27.21 -23.55
C SER A 91 22.68 26.30 -22.52
N PRO A 92 21.43 25.84 -22.74
CA PRO A 92 20.79 24.89 -21.85
C PRO A 92 21.52 23.53 -21.91
N ILE A 93 21.73 22.92 -20.76
CA ILE A 93 22.31 21.57 -20.66
C ILE A 93 21.17 20.55 -20.55
N PRO A 94 20.93 19.71 -21.57
CA PRO A 94 19.79 18.80 -21.59
C PRO A 94 20.01 17.50 -20.78
N VAL A 95 21.19 17.35 -20.17
CA VAL A 95 21.66 16.13 -19.49
C VAL A 95 21.88 16.37 -18.00
N GLY A 96 22.25 15.34 -17.24
CA GLY A 96 22.52 15.48 -15.82
C GLY A 96 23.68 16.43 -15.53
N VAL A 97 23.59 17.20 -14.45
CA VAL A 97 24.65 18.17 -14.08
C VAL A 97 25.08 17.98 -12.64
N LEU A 98 26.38 17.75 -12.44
CA LEU A 98 27.05 17.78 -11.15
C LEU A 98 27.95 19.01 -11.07
N VAL A 99 27.69 19.88 -10.09
CA VAL A 99 28.52 21.07 -9.85
C VAL A 99 29.31 20.87 -8.56
N LEU A 100 30.64 20.93 -8.66
CA LEU A 100 31.55 20.72 -7.55
C LEU A 100 32.14 22.05 -7.06
N HIS A 101 32.53 22.05 -5.78
CA HIS A 101 32.85 23.22 -4.97
C HIS A 101 33.38 24.46 -5.71
N HIS A 102 32.64 25.56 -5.57
CA HIS A 102 32.99 26.87 -6.11
C HIS A 102 33.05 27.91 -4.99
N ILE A 103 34.12 28.70 -5.00
CA ILE A 103 34.34 29.77 -4.02
C ILE A 103 33.58 31.05 -4.40
N ASP A 104 33.30 31.25 -5.70
CA ASP A 104 32.56 32.40 -6.22
C ASP A 104 31.05 32.24 -5.97
N PRO A 105 30.40 33.16 -5.22
CA PRO A 105 28.96 33.14 -4.98
C PRO A 105 28.09 33.10 -6.24
N ASP A 106 28.58 33.66 -7.35
CA ASP A 106 27.82 33.71 -8.59
C ASP A 106 28.03 32.49 -9.50
N ALA A 107 28.80 31.49 -9.07
CA ALA A 107 29.14 30.31 -9.87
C ALA A 107 27.90 29.48 -10.26
N PHE A 108 26.80 29.57 -9.50
CA PHE A 108 25.56 28.82 -9.74
C PHE A 108 24.52 29.58 -10.57
N SER A 109 24.84 30.80 -11.03
CA SER A 109 23.92 31.70 -11.74
C SER A 109 23.38 31.15 -13.06
N PHE A 110 23.96 30.08 -13.61
CA PHE A 110 23.46 29.40 -14.81
C PHE A 110 22.26 28.45 -14.53
N LEU A 111 22.01 28.08 -13.26
CA LEU A 111 20.88 27.23 -12.84
C LEU A 111 19.58 28.06 -12.67
N GLN A 112 19.16 28.76 -13.73
CA GLN A 112 18.07 29.76 -13.65
C GLN A 112 16.68 29.16 -13.35
N ASP A 113 16.44 27.91 -13.74
CA ASP A 113 15.16 27.21 -13.54
C ASP A 113 14.97 26.70 -12.10
N GLU A 114 16.06 26.51 -11.36
CA GLU A 114 16.04 26.06 -9.96
C GLU A 114 17.12 26.81 -9.17
N PRO A 115 16.94 28.12 -8.93
CA PRO A 115 18.00 29.00 -8.47
C PRO A 115 18.55 28.59 -7.10
N LEU A 116 19.88 28.60 -7.01
CA LEU A 116 20.65 28.39 -5.80
C LEU A 116 21.37 29.67 -5.43
N THR A 117 21.39 29.98 -4.13
CA THR A 117 22.20 31.07 -3.59
C THR A 117 23.41 30.50 -2.88
N ALA A 118 24.58 31.08 -3.11
CA ALA A 118 25.78 30.69 -2.41
C ALA A 118 26.20 31.77 -1.43
N GLU A 119 26.54 31.37 -0.21
CA GLU A 119 27.03 32.26 0.83
C GLU A 119 28.37 31.75 1.37
N ARG A 120 29.30 32.66 1.62
CA ARG A 120 30.58 32.29 2.23
C ARG A 120 30.34 32.00 3.71
N LEU A 121 30.85 30.86 4.18
CA LEU A 121 30.79 30.50 5.59
C LEU A 121 31.70 31.42 6.41
N SER A 122 31.36 31.65 7.68
CA SER A 122 32.17 32.52 8.56
C SER A 122 33.61 32.00 8.75
N ALA A 123 33.76 30.67 8.73
CA ALA A 123 35.03 29.97 8.68
C ALA A 123 34.87 28.68 7.85
N PRO A 124 35.96 28.10 7.31
CA PRO A 124 35.91 26.77 6.71
C PRO A 124 35.32 25.77 7.71
N ALA A 125 34.21 25.14 7.33
CA ALA A 125 33.52 24.18 8.18
C ALA A 125 33.99 22.78 7.84
N ALA A 126 34.46 22.05 8.85
CA ALA A 126 34.73 20.63 8.77
C ALA A 126 33.51 19.83 9.25
N LYS A 127 33.40 18.57 8.82
CA LYS A 127 32.37 17.62 9.26
C LYS A 127 30.96 17.96 8.77
N ALA A 128 30.73 17.77 7.48
CA ALA A 128 29.39 17.74 6.89
C ALA A 128 28.60 16.54 7.44
N ARG A 129 27.30 16.73 7.67
CA ARG A 129 26.40 15.68 8.19
C ARG A 129 25.01 15.74 7.53
N PRO A 130 24.26 14.64 7.54
CA PRO A 130 22.86 14.67 7.12
C PRO A 130 22.00 15.61 7.99
N PRO A 131 20.96 16.25 7.43
CA PRO A 131 20.01 17.06 8.19
C PRO A 131 19.32 16.25 9.32
N PRO A 132 19.03 16.86 10.47
CA PRO A 132 18.27 16.18 11.51
C PRO A 132 16.87 15.78 11.05
N GLY A 133 16.47 14.57 11.38
CA GLY A 133 15.22 13.97 10.90
C GLY A 133 15.32 13.29 9.54
N SER A 134 16.43 13.45 8.81
CA SER A 134 16.73 12.59 7.67
C SER A 134 17.35 11.28 8.16
N ASP A 135 16.90 10.16 7.59
CA ASP A 135 17.56 8.87 7.77
C ASP A 135 18.68 8.74 6.70
N PRO A 136 19.96 8.70 7.12
CA PRO A 136 21.07 8.57 6.19
C PRO A 136 21.01 7.29 5.36
N HIS A 137 20.33 6.24 5.85
CA HIS A 137 20.14 4.98 5.11
C HIS A 137 19.13 5.12 3.97
N GLU A 138 18.26 6.14 3.96
CA GLU A 138 17.34 6.39 2.85
C GLU A 138 17.92 7.31 1.77
N GLU A 139 19.00 8.02 2.07
CA GLU A 139 19.57 8.99 1.15
C GLU A 139 20.44 8.31 0.08
N ILE A 140 19.98 8.36 -1.18
CA ILE A 140 20.62 7.68 -2.30
C ILE A 140 22.09 8.11 -2.48
N LEU A 141 22.42 9.39 -2.32
CA LEU A 141 23.80 9.87 -2.51
C LEU A 141 24.77 9.36 -1.45
N LEU A 142 24.26 8.87 -0.32
CA LEU A 142 25.07 8.28 0.75
C LEU A 142 25.16 6.76 0.67
N ASN A 143 24.35 6.10 -0.16
CA ASN A 143 24.27 4.64 -0.17
C ASN A 143 24.46 3.99 -1.54
N TRP A 144 24.34 4.74 -2.64
CA TRP A 144 24.32 4.16 -3.97
C TRP A 144 25.14 4.94 -4.99
N PRO A 145 25.96 4.24 -5.81
CA PRO A 145 26.15 2.79 -5.87
C PRO A 145 27.10 2.24 -4.79
N GLN A 146 27.72 3.08 -3.98
CA GLN A 146 28.58 2.64 -2.87
C GLN A 146 28.18 3.33 -1.56
N PRO A 147 28.17 2.62 -0.42
CA PRO A 147 27.89 3.25 0.87
C PRO A 147 29.02 4.20 1.28
N VAL A 148 28.65 5.43 1.64
CA VAL A 148 29.55 6.44 2.21
C VAL A 148 29.63 6.21 3.71
N THR A 149 30.84 5.99 4.22
CA THR A 149 31.05 5.77 5.65
C THR A 149 30.84 7.08 6.42
N LEU A 150 29.89 7.10 7.36
CA LEU A 150 29.68 8.20 8.29
C LEU A 150 30.27 7.85 9.67
N ARG A 151 31.27 8.61 10.14
CA ARG A 151 31.83 8.45 11.50
C ARG A 151 31.20 9.45 12.44
N ASP A 152 30.61 8.96 13.53
CA ASP A 152 29.82 9.77 14.48
C ASP A 152 28.70 10.60 13.80
N GLY A 153 28.17 10.10 12.68
CA GLY A 153 27.15 10.79 11.87
C GLY A 153 27.68 11.86 10.90
N PHE A 154 29.00 11.94 10.71
CA PHE A 154 29.65 12.90 9.82
C PHE A 154 30.40 12.23 8.67
N VAL A 155 30.47 12.92 7.53
CA VAL A 155 31.41 12.57 6.46
C VAL A 155 32.80 13.02 6.90
N ASP A 156 33.70 12.07 7.15
CA ASP A 156 35.07 12.37 7.57
C ASP A 156 35.82 13.20 6.53
N GLU A 157 36.74 14.05 6.99
CA GLU A 157 37.62 14.86 6.11
C GLU A 157 36.88 15.79 5.13
N SER A 158 35.56 15.93 5.28
CA SER A 158 34.76 16.88 4.52
C SER A 158 35.05 18.31 4.98
N THR A 159 35.35 19.18 4.02
CA THR A 159 35.57 20.61 4.24
C THR A 159 34.71 21.41 3.27
N ALA A 160 34.03 22.45 3.77
CA ALA A 160 33.27 23.39 2.96
C ALA A 160 33.67 24.83 3.30
N HIS A 161 33.76 25.69 2.29
CA HIS A 161 34.01 27.13 2.45
C HIS A 161 32.78 27.99 2.14
N VAL A 162 31.80 27.38 1.47
CA VAL A 162 30.60 28.02 0.94
C VAL A 162 29.41 27.13 1.30
N GLY A 163 28.31 27.77 1.68
CA GLY A 163 27.00 27.16 1.79
C GLY A 163 26.18 27.40 0.53
N VAL A 164 25.30 26.46 0.21
CA VAL A 164 24.43 26.52 -0.98
C VAL A 164 22.99 26.41 -0.53
N THR A 165 22.28 27.52 -0.52
CA THR A 165 20.90 27.60 -0.05
C THR A 165 19.94 27.61 -1.24
N PRO A 166 19.09 26.58 -1.39
CA PRO A 166 18.06 26.58 -2.41
C PRO A 166 16.98 27.62 -2.16
N ALA A 167 16.36 28.12 -3.23
CA ALA A 167 15.18 28.96 -3.09
C ALA A 167 14.03 28.20 -2.38
N ARG A 168 13.20 28.92 -1.61
CA ARG A 168 12.17 28.32 -0.74
C ARG A 168 11.13 27.46 -1.48
N GLU A 169 10.87 27.79 -2.74
CA GLU A 169 9.92 27.06 -3.60
C GLU A 169 10.60 26.00 -4.48
N SER A 170 11.92 25.86 -4.37
CA SER A 170 12.67 24.96 -5.22
C SER A 170 12.52 23.50 -4.77
N ARG A 171 12.67 22.59 -5.73
CA ARG A 171 12.58 21.13 -5.51
C ARG A 171 13.94 20.52 -5.14
N TRP A 172 14.85 21.32 -4.60
CA TRP A 172 16.13 20.85 -4.10
C TRP A 172 15.96 20.23 -2.71
N GLU A 173 16.58 19.08 -2.52
CA GLU A 173 16.66 18.37 -1.25
C GLU A 173 18.07 18.54 -0.69
N THR A 174 18.16 18.84 0.62
CA THR A 174 19.44 18.91 1.32
C THR A 174 19.89 17.51 1.73
N VAL A 175 21.10 17.15 1.33
CA VAL A 175 21.72 15.85 1.61
C VAL A 175 22.72 15.97 2.74
N LEU A 176 23.55 17.02 2.72
CA LEU A 176 24.49 17.32 3.80
C LEU A 176 24.45 18.80 4.16
N GLU A 177 24.59 19.09 5.45
CA GLU A 177 24.70 20.41 6.06
C GLU A 177 25.93 20.51 6.95
N VAL A 178 26.41 21.74 7.16
CA VAL A 178 27.43 22.09 8.15
C VAL A 178 26.86 23.05 9.18
N ARG A 179 27.56 23.20 10.32
CA ARG A 179 27.27 24.26 11.28
C ARG A 179 28.14 25.48 11.00
N ASP A 180 27.51 26.63 10.86
CA ASP A 180 28.16 27.93 10.78
C ASP A 180 27.67 28.81 11.95
N GLY A 181 28.45 28.84 13.03
CA GLY A 181 28.00 29.35 14.32
C GLY A 181 26.80 28.55 14.85
N GLN A 182 25.64 29.21 14.99
CA GLN A 182 24.38 28.56 15.38
C GLN A 182 23.52 28.15 14.18
N ARG A 183 23.87 28.61 12.97
CA ARG A 183 23.12 28.32 11.75
C ARG A 183 23.51 26.95 11.21
N ARG A 184 22.56 26.27 10.57
CA ARG A 184 22.80 25.10 9.74
C ARG A 184 22.73 25.55 8.30
N VAL A 185 23.75 25.20 7.53
CA VAL A 185 23.90 25.67 6.16
C VAL A 185 24.06 24.45 5.26
N PRO A 186 23.22 24.27 4.22
CA PRO A 186 23.37 23.16 3.29
C PRO A 186 24.69 23.29 2.51
N VAL A 187 25.35 22.16 2.27
CA VAL A 187 26.60 22.08 1.51
C VAL A 187 26.58 20.99 0.44
N LEU A 188 25.57 20.12 0.46
CA LEU A 188 25.27 19.18 -0.62
C LEU A 188 23.76 19.17 -0.83
N VAL A 189 23.34 19.51 -2.04
CA VAL A 189 21.93 19.50 -2.45
C VAL A 189 21.76 18.73 -3.76
N ARG A 190 20.62 18.06 -3.94
CA ARG A 190 20.22 17.43 -5.21
C ARG A 190 18.78 17.74 -5.55
N THR A 191 18.41 17.60 -6.81
CA THR A 191 17.01 17.69 -7.23
C THR A 191 16.19 16.50 -6.70
N HIS A 192 14.86 16.66 -6.65
CA HIS A 192 13.93 15.55 -6.36
C HIS A 192 14.11 14.37 -7.33
N SER A 193 13.83 13.14 -6.86
CA SER A 193 14.06 11.90 -7.64
C SER A 193 13.27 11.79 -8.96
N GLU A 194 12.18 12.54 -9.07
CA GLU A 194 11.34 12.58 -10.28
C GLU A 194 11.79 13.64 -11.29
N ARG A 195 12.73 14.52 -10.93
CA ARG A 195 13.27 15.55 -11.83
C ARG A 195 14.21 14.91 -12.84
N TRP A 196 13.94 15.12 -14.14
CA TRP A 196 14.83 14.75 -15.23
C TRP A 196 15.15 15.95 -16.12
N PRO A 197 16.42 16.27 -16.42
CA PRO A 197 17.62 15.56 -15.95
C PRO A 197 17.94 15.80 -14.46
N PRO A 198 18.62 14.87 -13.77
CA PRO A 198 18.96 15.01 -12.36
C PRO A 198 20.11 16.01 -12.19
N ARG A 199 20.09 16.77 -11.08
CA ARG A 199 21.18 17.69 -10.76
C ARG A 199 21.61 17.54 -9.31
N ALA A 200 22.89 17.83 -9.06
CA ALA A 200 23.47 17.89 -7.73
C ALA A 200 24.52 19.00 -7.65
N VAL A 201 24.58 19.66 -6.50
CA VAL A 201 25.57 20.69 -6.20
C VAL A 201 26.23 20.38 -4.88
N SER A 202 27.55 20.18 -4.91
CA SER A 202 28.39 19.91 -3.74
C SER A 202 29.34 21.07 -3.50
N ALA A 203 29.13 21.82 -2.42
CA ALA A 203 30.12 22.73 -1.85
C ALA A 203 31.09 22.04 -0.88
N VAL A 204 30.95 20.73 -0.67
CA VAL A 204 31.98 19.92 0.01
C VAL A 204 33.13 19.68 -0.96
N LEU A 205 34.35 19.95 -0.50
CA LEU A 205 35.58 19.68 -1.22
C LEU A 205 35.90 18.19 -1.14
N LEU A 206 35.59 17.43 -2.20
CA LEU A 206 35.81 15.98 -2.28
C LEU A 206 37.23 15.71 -2.79
N ALA A 207 38.12 15.27 -1.91
CA ALA A 207 39.45 14.83 -2.27
C ALA A 207 39.42 13.32 -2.61
N PRO A 208 39.55 12.91 -3.89
CA PRO A 208 39.35 11.52 -4.32
C PRO A 208 40.35 10.51 -3.72
N ARG A 209 41.46 11.00 -3.15
CA ARG A 209 42.43 10.16 -2.41
C ARG A 209 41.85 9.52 -1.16
N HIS A 210 40.74 10.04 -0.63
CA HIS A 210 40.05 9.52 0.55
C HIS A 210 38.89 8.63 0.09
N PRO A 211 38.87 7.32 0.44
CA PRO A 211 37.92 6.35 -0.13
C PRO A 211 36.45 6.72 0.01
N HIS A 212 36.03 7.29 1.15
CA HIS A 212 34.63 7.70 1.37
C HIS A 212 34.23 8.94 0.58
N LEU A 213 35.16 9.88 0.33
CA LEU A 213 34.92 11.03 -0.55
C LEU A 213 34.90 10.60 -2.02
N LEU A 214 35.70 9.60 -2.40
CA LEU A 214 35.63 8.96 -3.72
C LEU A 214 34.30 8.23 -3.91
N ALA A 215 33.82 7.51 -2.90
CA ALA A 215 32.50 6.88 -2.93
C ALA A 215 31.39 7.93 -3.11
N LEU A 216 31.43 9.02 -2.33
CA LEU A 216 30.47 10.13 -2.47
C LEU A 216 30.53 10.78 -3.87
N LEU A 217 31.72 11.02 -4.41
CA LEU A 217 31.89 11.50 -5.79
C LEU A 217 31.28 10.54 -6.80
N GLY A 218 31.57 9.23 -6.67
CA GLY A 218 30.99 8.20 -7.53
C GLY A 218 29.46 8.18 -7.47
N ASN A 219 28.88 8.27 -6.27
CA ASN A 219 27.44 8.37 -6.06
C ASN A 219 26.82 9.59 -6.73
N LEU A 220 27.47 10.75 -6.61
CA LEU A 220 27.03 12.00 -7.24
C LEU A 220 27.04 11.91 -8.77
N VAL A 221 28.12 11.38 -9.36
CA VAL A 221 28.23 11.18 -10.81
C VAL A 221 27.18 10.19 -11.29
N THR A 222 27.00 9.07 -10.57
CA THR A 222 26.00 8.06 -10.93
C THR A 222 24.58 8.63 -10.86
N TRP A 223 24.27 9.43 -9.84
CA TRP A 223 22.99 10.11 -9.70
C TRP A 223 22.73 11.07 -10.86
N CYS A 224 23.69 11.91 -11.22
CA CYS A 224 23.50 12.85 -12.32
C CYS A 224 23.37 12.12 -13.66
N ALA A 225 24.13 11.04 -13.89
CA ALA A 225 24.06 10.26 -15.13
C ALA A 225 22.78 9.43 -15.26
N ALA A 226 22.37 8.74 -14.19
CA ALA A 226 21.31 7.75 -14.24
C ALA A 226 20.02 8.19 -13.54
N GLY A 227 20.10 9.09 -12.55
CA GLY A 227 19.03 9.36 -11.58
C GLY A 227 18.81 8.17 -10.64
N ARG A 228 17.64 8.16 -9.99
CA ARG A 228 17.24 7.06 -9.10
C ARG A 228 17.00 5.77 -9.90
N PRO A 229 17.56 4.61 -9.49
CA PRO A 229 17.20 3.34 -10.08
C PRO A 229 15.71 3.03 -9.83
N SER A 230 15.03 2.58 -10.87
CA SER A 230 13.61 2.21 -10.82
C SER A 230 13.42 0.74 -10.46
N ALA A 231 14.40 -0.11 -10.82
CA ALA A 231 14.32 -1.55 -10.62
C ALA A 231 15.66 -2.16 -10.17
N VAL A 232 15.59 -3.23 -9.38
CA VAL A 232 16.71 -4.13 -9.07
C VAL A 232 16.40 -5.50 -9.65
N VAL A 233 17.37 -6.09 -10.34
CA VAL A 233 17.33 -7.49 -10.76
C VAL A 233 18.26 -8.27 -9.83
N VAL A 234 17.68 -9.14 -9.01
CA VAL A 234 18.48 -9.98 -8.11
C VAL A 234 19.07 -11.13 -8.90
N GLU A 235 20.40 -11.21 -8.89
CA GLU A 235 21.14 -12.29 -9.54
C GLU A 235 21.32 -13.44 -8.56
N ALA A 236 20.70 -14.58 -8.89
CA ALA A 236 20.83 -15.83 -8.15
C ALA A 236 21.87 -16.75 -8.82
N PRO A 237 22.71 -17.47 -8.05
CA PRO A 237 23.76 -18.32 -8.61
C PRO A 237 23.26 -19.41 -9.57
N SER A 238 22.02 -19.83 -9.41
CA SER A 238 21.38 -20.89 -10.19
C SER A 238 20.73 -20.43 -11.49
N GLU A 239 20.64 -19.12 -11.75
CA GLU A 239 19.89 -18.57 -12.89
C GLU A 239 20.67 -17.46 -13.62
N PRO A 240 21.34 -17.77 -14.75
CA PRO A 240 22.14 -16.80 -15.50
C PRO A 240 21.32 -15.76 -16.29
N SER A 241 20.06 -15.50 -15.91
CA SER A 241 19.12 -14.65 -16.65
C SER A 241 19.17 -13.17 -16.25
N ALA A 242 19.75 -12.83 -15.09
CA ALA A 242 19.71 -11.48 -14.53
C ALA A 242 20.31 -10.41 -15.46
N GLU A 243 21.48 -10.69 -16.07
CA GLU A 243 22.10 -9.76 -17.02
C GLU A 243 21.24 -9.51 -18.27
N VAL A 244 20.57 -10.55 -18.78
CA VAL A 244 19.72 -10.44 -19.97
C VAL A 244 18.48 -9.61 -19.65
N ILE A 245 17.88 -9.83 -18.48
CA ILE A 245 16.72 -9.08 -18.00
C ILE A 245 17.10 -7.61 -17.77
N HIS A 246 18.22 -7.37 -17.09
CA HIS A 246 18.76 -6.02 -16.88
C HIS A 246 18.98 -5.27 -18.19
N ARG A 247 19.60 -5.91 -19.19
CA ARG A 247 19.79 -5.32 -20.52
C ARG A 247 18.47 -5.02 -21.21
N LYS A 248 17.50 -5.94 -21.16
CA LYS A 248 16.15 -5.71 -21.72
C LYS A 248 15.45 -4.52 -21.07
N LEU A 249 15.49 -4.43 -19.73
CA LEU A 249 14.93 -3.30 -18.98
C LEU A 249 15.59 -1.98 -19.38
N ARG A 250 16.92 -1.96 -19.49
CA ARG A 250 17.68 -0.77 -19.92
C ARG A 250 17.33 -0.34 -21.36
N LEU A 251 17.20 -1.29 -22.28
CA LEU A 251 16.72 -1.03 -23.66
C LEU A 251 15.30 -0.45 -23.70
N GLN A 252 14.48 -0.75 -22.69
CA GLN A 252 13.14 -0.19 -22.50
C GLN A 252 13.15 1.16 -21.75
N GLY A 253 14.33 1.72 -21.46
CA GLY A 253 14.47 2.97 -20.70
C GLY A 253 14.29 2.82 -19.19
N VAL A 254 14.14 1.60 -18.67
CA VAL A 254 14.05 1.35 -17.23
C VAL A 254 15.43 1.40 -16.61
N LYS A 255 15.58 2.22 -15.57
CA LYS A 255 16.83 2.38 -14.82
C LYS A 255 17.02 1.20 -13.86
N ALA A 256 17.44 0.05 -14.41
CA ALA A 256 17.64 -1.16 -13.64
C ALA A 256 19.08 -1.30 -13.11
N VAL A 257 19.26 -1.90 -11.94
CA VAL A 257 20.57 -2.34 -11.40
C VAL A 257 20.55 -3.83 -11.12
N ILE A 258 21.71 -4.47 -11.10
CA ILE A 258 21.85 -5.89 -10.73
C ILE A 258 22.36 -5.94 -9.29
N GLU A 259 21.73 -6.75 -8.45
CA GLU A 259 22.18 -7.03 -7.08
C GLU A 259 22.50 -8.52 -6.93
N PRO A 260 23.79 -8.91 -6.82
CA PRO A 260 24.18 -10.30 -6.67
C PRO A 260 23.92 -10.76 -5.24
N VAL A 261 23.09 -11.79 -5.09
CA VAL A 261 22.75 -12.34 -3.78
C VAL A 261 23.13 -13.81 -3.77
N ALA A 262 24.02 -14.21 -2.86
CA ALA A 262 24.59 -15.57 -2.87
C ALA A 262 23.55 -16.66 -2.55
N GLU A 263 22.57 -16.35 -1.71
CA GLU A 263 21.53 -17.28 -1.27
C GLU A 263 20.30 -16.48 -0.81
N PRO A 264 19.08 -17.06 -0.86
CA PRO A 264 17.86 -16.37 -0.43
C PRO A 264 17.99 -15.76 0.97
N ALA A 265 18.63 -16.48 1.90
CA ALA A 265 18.88 -16.06 3.27
C ALA A 265 19.62 -14.71 3.42
N LYS A 266 20.31 -14.25 2.37
CA LYS A 266 21.07 -12.98 2.35
C LYS A 266 20.31 -11.83 1.70
N LEU A 267 19.13 -12.09 1.14
CA LEU A 267 18.28 -11.01 0.66
C LEU A 267 17.89 -10.13 1.84
N ASP A 268 18.00 -8.82 1.67
CA ASP A 268 17.66 -7.84 2.70
C ASP A 268 17.10 -6.56 2.07
N PHE A 269 15.78 -6.40 2.17
CA PHE A 269 15.06 -5.27 1.58
C PHE A 269 15.27 -3.95 2.32
N GLU A 270 15.91 -3.94 3.50
CA GLU A 270 16.32 -2.70 4.20
C GLU A 270 17.67 -2.15 3.69
N THR A 271 18.37 -2.90 2.84
CA THR A 271 19.66 -2.49 2.29
C THR A 271 19.53 -1.92 0.88
N TRP A 272 20.40 -0.97 0.53
CA TRP A 272 20.56 -0.55 -0.85
C TRP A 272 21.20 -1.65 -1.70
N PRO A 273 20.76 -1.84 -2.95
CA PRO A 273 19.82 -1.00 -3.69
C PRO A 273 18.34 -1.35 -3.51
N LEU A 274 18.00 -2.48 -2.89
CA LEU A 274 16.62 -2.98 -2.75
C LEU A 274 15.71 -1.94 -2.10
N TRP A 275 16.09 -1.43 -0.93
CA TRP A 275 15.32 -0.44 -0.16
C TRP A 275 14.91 0.79 -0.97
N GLY A 276 15.83 1.25 -1.83
CA GLY A 276 15.71 2.46 -2.59
C GLY A 276 14.97 2.34 -3.91
N THR A 277 14.66 1.12 -4.35
CA THR A 277 14.02 0.87 -5.65
C THR A 277 12.57 0.44 -5.50
N ARG A 278 11.78 0.75 -6.53
CA ARG A 278 10.35 0.44 -6.54
C ARG A 278 10.10 -1.01 -6.93
N ASP A 279 10.90 -1.53 -7.86
CA ASP A 279 10.68 -2.85 -8.45
C ASP A 279 11.86 -3.76 -8.13
N VAL A 280 11.59 -4.94 -7.60
CA VAL A 280 12.60 -5.97 -7.37
C VAL A 280 12.21 -7.21 -8.13
N LEU A 281 13.05 -7.61 -9.08
CA LEU A 281 12.89 -8.83 -9.86
C LEU A 281 13.63 -9.96 -9.14
N LEU A 282 12.90 -11.00 -8.73
CA LEU A 282 13.42 -12.16 -8.00
C LEU A 282 13.12 -13.46 -8.75
N PRO A 283 13.94 -14.51 -8.60
CA PRO A 283 13.51 -15.87 -8.90
C PRO A 283 12.23 -16.22 -8.14
N GLY A 284 11.29 -16.93 -8.79
CA GLY A 284 10.01 -17.28 -8.16
C GLY A 284 10.12 -18.13 -6.89
N SER A 285 11.23 -18.85 -6.73
CA SER A 285 11.57 -19.63 -5.53
C SER A 285 12.05 -18.79 -4.36
N TRP A 286 12.40 -17.52 -4.59
CA TRP A 286 12.92 -16.57 -3.58
C TRP A 286 11.85 -15.62 -3.07
N ASP A 287 10.57 -15.90 -3.36
CA ASP A 287 9.44 -15.08 -2.92
C ASP A 287 9.36 -15.01 -1.39
N PRO A 288 9.66 -13.86 -0.74
CA PRO A 288 9.65 -13.73 0.71
C PRO A 288 8.24 -13.94 1.29
N THR A 289 7.19 -13.69 0.50
CA THR A 289 5.79 -13.79 0.94
C THR A 289 5.30 -15.23 1.04
N LYS A 290 6.06 -16.19 0.49
CA LYS A 290 5.79 -17.63 0.59
C LYS A 290 6.60 -18.32 1.68
N ALA A 291 7.49 -17.58 2.38
CA ALA A 291 8.30 -18.17 3.43
C ALA A 291 7.43 -18.64 4.62
N PRO A 292 7.81 -19.74 5.30
CA PRO A 292 7.08 -20.22 6.46
C PRO A 292 6.97 -19.16 7.56
N GLY A 293 5.74 -18.82 7.94
CA GLY A 293 5.45 -17.86 9.00
C GLY A 293 5.16 -16.43 8.54
N TRP A 294 5.21 -16.14 7.24
CA TRP A 294 4.68 -14.87 6.71
C TRP A 294 3.20 -14.67 7.08
N PRO A 295 2.74 -13.45 7.43
CA PRO A 295 3.49 -12.19 7.57
C PRO A 295 3.99 -11.90 9.00
N HIS A 296 3.97 -12.89 9.89
CA HIS A 296 4.40 -12.76 11.28
C HIS A 296 5.92 -12.87 11.44
N LYS A 297 6.55 -13.71 10.62
CA LYS A 297 7.98 -13.70 10.35
C LYS A 297 8.17 -12.86 9.08
N ASP A 298 8.99 -11.83 9.18
CA ASP A 298 9.36 -10.96 8.06
C ASP A 298 10.74 -11.38 7.54
N PRO A 299 10.83 -12.46 6.75
CA PRO A 299 12.10 -12.86 6.16
C PRO A 299 12.60 -11.71 5.28
N HIS A 300 13.90 -11.44 5.35
CA HIS A 300 14.55 -10.45 4.49
C HIS A 300 14.08 -9.00 4.69
N HIS A 301 13.34 -8.70 5.76
CA HIS A 301 12.76 -7.37 6.02
C HIS A 301 11.89 -6.85 4.85
N ALA A 302 11.23 -7.77 4.13
CA ALA A 302 10.44 -7.43 2.94
C ALA A 302 9.16 -6.66 3.30
N LYS A 303 8.63 -6.81 4.52
CA LYS A 303 7.35 -6.22 4.92
C LYS A 303 7.38 -4.69 4.97
N PRO A 304 8.30 -4.00 5.69
CA PRO A 304 8.41 -2.53 5.61
C PRO A 304 8.53 -2.03 4.16
N TRP A 305 9.29 -2.75 3.33
CA TRP A 305 9.48 -2.39 1.92
C TRP A 305 8.19 -2.52 1.08
N LEU A 306 7.48 -3.66 1.19
CA LEU A 306 6.17 -3.84 0.53
C LEU A 306 5.14 -2.82 1.03
N ARG A 307 5.21 -2.45 2.32
CA ARG A 307 4.39 -1.39 2.95
C ARG A 307 4.74 0.03 2.50
N ARG A 308 5.74 0.23 1.63
CA ARG A 308 5.97 1.50 0.90
C ARG A 308 5.33 1.51 -0.50
N GLY A 309 4.66 0.41 -0.88
CA GLY A 309 4.00 0.26 -2.18
C GLY A 309 4.91 -0.26 -3.28
N HIS A 310 6.05 -0.82 -2.89
CA HIS A 310 7.01 -1.41 -3.83
C HIS A 310 6.54 -2.79 -4.34
N ARG A 311 7.17 -3.29 -5.40
CA ARG A 311 6.68 -4.43 -6.21
C ARG A 311 7.74 -5.51 -6.36
N ILE A 312 7.37 -6.76 -6.04
CA ILE A 312 8.19 -7.93 -6.34
C ILE A 312 7.70 -8.51 -7.66
N ILE A 313 8.58 -8.62 -8.64
CA ILE A 313 8.32 -9.27 -9.92
C ILE A 313 9.02 -10.63 -9.87
N LEU A 314 8.23 -11.70 -9.82
CA LEU A 314 8.74 -13.06 -9.75
C LEU A 314 8.94 -13.62 -11.15
N LEU A 315 10.15 -14.10 -11.39
CA LEU A 315 10.56 -14.81 -12.60
C LEU A 315 10.19 -16.29 -12.43
N GLY A 316 9.14 -16.73 -13.12
CA GLY A 316 8.68 -18.12 -13.12
C GLY A 316 9.38 -18.99 -14.16
N PRO A 317 9.24 -20.33 -14.08
CA PRO A 317 9.71 -21.22 -15.14
C PRO A 317 9.03 -20.88 -16.48
N GLY A 318 9.80 -20.90 -17.57
CA GLY A 318 9.31 -20.65 -18.93
C GLY A 318 8.97 -19.19 -19.27
N ASP A 319 9.75 -18.23 -18.76
CA ASP A 319 9.59 -16.79 -18.99
C ASP A 319 8.25 -16.18 -18.52
N SER A 320 7.49 -16.90 -17.67
CA SER A 320 6.28 -16.36 -17.08
C SER A 320 6.62 -15.33 -15.99
N LEU A 321 6.15 -14.09 -16.17
CA LEU A 321 6.28 -13.04 -15.17
C LEU A 321 5.03 -13.03 -14.29
N THR A 322 5.23 -13.16 -12.97
CA THR A 322 4.14 -12.93 -12.01
C THR A 322 4.48 -11.71 -11.17
N VAL A 323 3.62 -10.70 -11.19
CA VAL A 323 3.84 -9.48 -10.41
C VAL A 323 3.10 -9.60 -9.08
N ARG A 324 3.84 -9.44 -7.99
CA ARG A 324 3.33 -9.33 -6.63
C ARG A 324 3.45 -7.88 -6.21
N HIS A 325 2.30 -7.26 -6.02
CA HIS A 325 2.21 -5.89 -5.53
C HIS A 325 2.10 -5.92 -4.01
N GLY A 326 3.02 -5.24 -3.33
CA GLY A 326 2.86 -4.90 -1.91
C GLY A 326 1.79 -3.84 -1.70
N GLU A 327 1.59 -2.99 -2.72
CA GLU A 327 0.58 -1.95 -2.73
C GLU A 327 -0.82 -2.56 -2.99
N SER A 328 -1.75 -2.37 -2.06
CA SER A 328 -3.18 -2.57 -2.31
C SER A 328 -3.80 -1.29 -2.86
N ASP A 329 -4.99 -1.35 -3.47
CA ASP A 329 -5.67 -0.14 -3.92
C ASP A 329 -5.94 0.83 -2.74
N ALA A 330 -6.21 0.32 -1.55
CA ALA A 330 -6.33 1.13 -0.34
C ALA A 330 -5.02 1.85 0.03
N HIS A 331 -3.87 1.18 -0.13
CA HIS A 331 -2.57 1.81 0.07
C HIS A 331 -2.34 2.91 -0.96
N TRP A 332 -2.61 2.65 -2.24
CA TRP A 332 -2.52 3.64 -3.30
C TRP A 332 -3.35 4.90 -3.00
N VAL A 333 -4.60 4.71 -2.53
CA VAL A 333 -5.45 5.82 -2.07
C VAL A 333 -4.79 6.57 -0.91
N ALA A 334 -4.29 5.87 0.11
CA ALA A 334 -3.65 6.49 1.28
C ALA A 334 -2.39 7.27 0.91
N ARG A 335 -1.56 6.76 -0.03
CA ARG A 335 -0.39 7.47 -0.54
C ARG A 335 -0.79 8.75 -1.27
N ARG A 336 -1.75 8.69 -2.18
CA ARG A 336 -2.22 9.89 -2.90
C ARG A 336 -2.82 10.92 -1.95
N TRP A 337 -3.60 10.46 -0.97
CA TRP A 337 -4.13 11.34 0.07
C TRP A 337 -3.01 11.93 0.93
N ALA A 338 -1.98 11.17 1.30
CA ALA A 338 -0.85 11.67 2.09
C ALA A 338 -0.03 12.73 1.33
N THR A 339 0.23 12.50 0.04
CA THR A 339 0.87 13.49 -0.84
C THR A 339 0.04 14.77 -0.91
N TRP A 340 -1.28 14.66 -1.06
CA TRP A 340 -2.18 15.81 -1.04
C TRP A 340 -2.17 16.50 0.34
N PHE A 341 -2.29 15.76 1.44
CA PHE A 341 -2.32 16.27 2.80
C PHE A 341 -1.07 17.11 3.12
N LYS A 342 0.11 16.60 2.74
CA LYS A 342 1.39 17.31 2.91
C LYS A 342 1.52 18.58 2.05
N SER A 343 0.74 18.68 0.97
CA SER A 343 0.74 19.87 0.10
C SER A 343 -0.19 20.98 0.59
N VAL A 344 -1.07 20.70 1.57
CA VAL A 344 -2.05 21.65 2.09
C VAL A 344 -1.57 22.15 3.46
N PRO A 345 -1.33 23.47 3.65
CA PRO A 345 -0.92 24.00 4.95
C PRO A 345 -1.95 23.69 6.03
N THR A 346 -1.51 23.24 7.20
CA THR A 346 -2.39 22.69 8.24
C THR A 346 -3.37 23.73 8.79
N GLU A 347 -2.93 24.98 8.86
CA GLU A 347 -3.70 26.13 9.32
C GLU A 347 -4.90 26.43 8.42
N THR A 348 -4.89 26.01 7.14
CA THR A 348 -6.00 26.25 6.22
C THR A 348 -7.27 25.50 6.63
N TRP A 349 -7.13 24.36 7.33
CA TRP A 349 -8.27 23.53 7.72
C TRP A 349 -8.58 23.57 9.22
N HIS A 350 -7.60 23.65 10.13
CA HIS A 350 -7.89 23.83 11.57
C HIS A 350 -7.80 25.28 12.05
N GLY A 351 -7.41 26.23 11.19
CA GLY A 351 -7.23 27.63 11.54
C GLY A 351 -5.90 27.91 12.24
N GLY A 352 -5.48 29.18 12.29
CA GLY A 352 -4.18 29.59 12.82
C GLY A 352 -3.49 30.62 11.92
N ARG A 353 -2.18 30.82 12.11
CA ARG A 353 -1.37 31.71 11.27
C ARG A 353 -0.45 30.93 10.35
N ALA A 354 -0.66 31.04 9.04
CA ALA A 354 0.29 30.54 8.05
C ALA A 354 0.73 31.68 7.14
N LEU A 355 2.04 31.77 6.88
CA LEU A 355 2.63 32.79 5.99
C LEU A 355 2.26 34.25 6.34
N GLY A 356 1.91 34.52 7.60
CA GLY A 356 1.48 35.84 8.05
C GLY A 356 0.00 36.14 7.84
N GLU A 357 -0.78 35.20 7.30
CA GLU A 357 -2.23 35.29 7.15
C GLU A 357 -2.95 34.51 8.26
N ASP A 358 -4.01 35.11 8.80
CA ASP A 358 -4.90 34.47 9.76
C ASP A 358 -5.95 33.63 9.02
N HIS A 359 -5.93 32.31 9.23
CA HIS A 359 -6.91 31.38 8.69
C HIS A 359 -8.00 31.06 9.73
N ALA A 360 -9.26 31.15 9.31
CA ALA A 360 -10.41 30.86 10.16
C ALA A 360 -10.57 29.35 10.48
N GLY A 361 -10.03 28.48 9.62
CA GLY A 361 -10.26 27.04 9.67
C GLY A 361 -11.70 26.64 9.31
N SER A 362 -11.93 25.34 9.22
CA SER A 362 -13.23 24.72 8.93
C SER A 362 -13.40 23.48 9.80
N ILE A 363 -14.46 23.47 10.61
CA ILE A 363 -14.81 22.32 11.46
C ILE A 363 -15.09 21.08 10.59
N VAL A 364 -15.75 21.26 9.45
CA VAL A 364 -16.08 20.12 8.59
C VAL A 364 -14.83 19.56 7.90
N ALA A 365 -13.91 20.43 7.45
CA ALA A 365 -12.61 20.01 6.91
C ALA A 365 -11.76 19.30 7.97
N THR A 366 -11.70 19.87 9.19
CA THR A 366 -10.99 19.30 10.34
C THR A 366 -11.52 17.91 10.67
N ARG A 367 -12.84 17.74 10.76
CA ARG A 367 -13.47 16.42 10.98
C ARG A 367 -13.04 15.41 9.92
N SER A 368 -13.11 15.76 8.64
CA SER A 368 -12.80 14.82 7.56
C SER A 368 -11.33 14.41 7.53
N ILE A 369 -10.40 15.34 7.83
CA ILE A 369 -8.97 15.04 7.98
C ILE A 369 -8.72 14.14 9.19
N LEU A 370 -9.24 14.51 10.37
CA LEU A 370 -9.05 13.73 11.59
C LEU A 370 -9.65 12.32 11.47
N ARG A 371 -10.77 12.16 10.76
CA ARG A 371 -11.37 10.85 10.47
C ARG A 371 -10.45 9.99 9.60
N MET A 372 -9.78 10.57 8.60
CA MET A 372 -8.82 9.86 7.76
C MET A 372 -7.53 9.52 8.53
N LEU A 373 -7.01 10.46 9.33
CA LEU A 373 -5.86 10.18 10.21
C LEU A 373 -6.19 9.11 11.25
N ALA A 374 -7.36 9.17 11.87
CA ALA A 374 -7.83 8.18 12.83
C ALA A 374 -7.99 6.80 12.20
N LEU A 375 -8.50 6.72 10.97
CA LEU A 375 -8.51 5.48 10.18
C LEU A 375 -7.09 4.94 10.02
N LEU A 376 -6.18 5.72 9.45
CA LEU A 376 -4.84 5.26 9.09
C LEU A 376 -4.03 4.85 10.34
N HIS A 377 -4.14 5.60 11.43
CA HIS A 377 -3.51 5.30 12.72
C HIS A 377 -4.29 4.30 13.58
N ARG A 378 -5.47 3.87 13.14
CA ARG A 378 -6.37 2.93 13.82
C ARG A 378 -6.80 3.32 15.22
N VAL A 379 -6.95 4.62 15.45
CA VAL A 379 -7.43 5.21 16.68
C VAL A 379 -8.88 5.65 16.53
N GLY A 380 -9.53 6.02 17.64
CA GLY A 380 -10.90 6.55 17.59
C GLY A 380 -11.97 5.52 17.23
N ARG A 381 -11.74 4.22 17.51
CA ARG A 381 -12.74 3.15 17.28
C ARG A 381 -14.08 3.43 17.96
N GLU A 382 -14.05 4.16 19.07
CA GLU A 382 -15.22 4.53 19.87
C GLU A 382 -15.99 5.74 19.31
N ALA A 383 -15.44 6.47 18.33
CA ALA A 383 -15.98 7.75 17.88
C ALA A 383 -17.30 7.66 17.10
N ARG A 384 -17.73 6.44 16.71
CA ARG A 384 -18.96 6.15 15.95
C ARG A 384 -19.15 7.06 14.74
N VAL A 385 -18.07 7.32 14.01
CA VAL A 385 -18.09 8.12 12.79
C VAL A 385 -18.44 7.20 11.61
N PRO A 386 -19.32 7.61 10.68
CA PRO A 386 -19.64 6.81 9.50
C PRO A 386 -18.38 6.31 8.80
N GLY A 387 -18.43 5.18 8.12
CA GLY A 387 -17.36 4.61 7.30
C GLY A 387 -16.10 4.17 8.04
N LEU A 388 -15.84 4.67 9.25
CA LEU A 388 -14.58 4.48 9.96
C LEU A 388 -14.41 3.03 10.37
N GLU A 389 -15.43 2.43 11.00
CA GLU A 389 -15.36 1.05 11.46
C GLU A 389 -15.18 0.07 10.29
N THR A 390 -15.97 0.25 9.23
CA THR A 390 -15.85 -0.57 8.02
C THR A 390 -14.46 -0.44 7.42
N ALA A 391 -13.93 0.78 7.30
CA ALA A 391 -12.58 1.01 6.80
C ALA A 391 -11.47 0.45 7.71
N LEU A 392 -11.65 0.45 9.04
CA LEU A 392 -10.69 -0.12 9.99
C LEU A 392 -10.56 -1.64 9.83
N ILE A 393 -11.67 -2.35 9.60
CA ILE A 393 -11.67 -3.79 9.31
C ILE A 393 -10.82 -4.09 8.08
N VAL A 394 -10.86 -3.21 7.07
CA VAL A 394 -10.01 -3.32 5.86
C VAL A 394 -8.54 -3.27 6.22
N LEU A 395 -8.16 -2.28 7.02
CA LEU A 395 -6.76 -2.12 7.41
C LEU A 395 -6.27 -3.30 8.23
N ASP A 396 -7.13 -3.85 9.11
CA ASP A 396 -6.84 -5.07 9.86
C ASP A 396 -6.67 -6.29 8.93
N GLN A 397 -7.48 -6.42 7.87
CA GLN A 397 -7.32 -7.46 6.84
C GLN A 397 -6.04 -7.30 6.02
N LEU A 398 -5.67 -6.07 5.66
CA LEU A 398 -4.42 -5.78 4.94
C LEU A 398 -3.20 -6.12 5.81
N ASP A 399 -3.26 -5.82 7.10
CA ASP A 399 -2.20 -6.17 8.05
C ASP A 399 -2.04 -7.67 8.23
N ALA A 400 -3.16 -8.40 8.32
CA ALA A 400 -3.16 -9.86 8.37
C ALA A 400 -2.52 -10.50 7.13
N ARG A 401 -2.40 -9.76 6.01
CA ARG A 401 -1.71 -10.18 4.78
C ARG A 401 -0.27 -9.66 4.67
N GLY A 402 0.16 -8.82 5.60
CA GLY A 402 1.47 -8.16 5.57
C GLY A 402 1.54 -6.92 4.70
N THR A 403 0.42 -6.46 4.13
CA THR A 403 0.34 -5.31 3.20
C THR A 403 -0.39 -4.13 3.84
N GLY A 404 -0.35 -4.02 5.17
CA GLY A 404 -0.96 -2.91 5.89
C GLY A 404 -0.37 -1.56 5.53
N ILE A 405 -1.15 -0.51 5.69
CA ILE A 405 -0.70 0.86 5.45
C ILE A 405 0.11 1.31 6.67
N ASP A 406 1.31 1.85 6.45
CA ASP A 406 2.15 2.45 7.48
C ASP A 406 2.03 3.99 7.43
N PRO A 407 1.26 4.61 8.34
CA PRO A 407 1.10 6.06 8.36
C PRO A 407 2.41 6.80 8.61
N ALA A 408 3.31 6.24 9.43
CA ALA A 408 4.60 6.86 9.74
C ALA A 408 5.52 6.87 8.52
N GLY A 409 5.58 5.75 7.78
CA GLY A 409 6.26 5.67 6.48
C GLY A 409 5.69 6.62 5.42
N LEU A 410 4.38 6.93 5.51
CA LEU A 410 3.76 7.98 4.69
C LEU A 410 3.98 9.40 5.24
N GLY A 411 4.72 9.56 6.35
CA GLY A 411 4.97 10.82 7.04
C GLY A 411 3.70 11.53 7.51
N LEU A 412 2.72 10.75 7.97
CA LEU A 412 1.45 11.25 8.48
C LEU A 412 1.47 11.33 10.01
N PRO A 413 1.22 12.51 10.61
CA PRO A 413 1.13 12.64 12.06
C PRO A 413 -0.10 11.91 12.62
N PRO A 414 -0.04 11.39 13.86
CA PRO A 414 -1.22 10.91 14.57
C PRO A 414 -2.23 12.05 14.79
N PRO A 415 -3.54 11.77 14.88
CA PRO A 415 -4.55 12.83 15.05
C PRO A 415 -4.38 13.62 16.35
N GLN A 416 -3.76 13.03 17.39
CA GLN A 416 -3.49 13.67 18.68
C GLN A 416 -2.54 14.87 18.57
N ASP A 417 -1.67 14.91 17.56
CA ASP A 417 -0.76 16.04 17.33
C ASP A 417 -1.53 17.34 17.02
N PHE A 418 -2.82 17.24 16.65
CA PHE A 418 -3.69 18.38 16.38
C PHE A 418 -4.64 18.72 17.54
N ALA A 419 -4.52 18.07 18.70
CA ALA A 419 -5.48 18.24 19.79
C ALA A 419 -5.61 19.71 20.25
N GLU A 420 -4.49 20.38 20.50
CA GLU A 420 -4.46 21.79 20.94
C GLU A 420 -5.02 22.76 19.87
N PRO A 421 -4.50 22.82 18.63
CA PRO A 421 -5.02 23.76 17.63
C PRO A 421 -6.49 23.51 17.27
N VAL A 422 -6.94 22.25 17.34
CA VAL A 422 -8.35 21.90 17.10
C VAL A 422 -9.23 22.30 18.28
N ALA A 423 -8.77 22.12 19.53
CA ALA A 423 -9.48 22.63 20.70
C ALA A 423 -9.66 24.16 20.61
N ASP A 424 -8.61 24.89 20.20
CA ASP A 424 -8.69 26.33 19.97
C ASP A 424 -9.70 26.72 18.88
N LEU A 425 -9.77 25.96 17.78
CA LEU A 425 -10.81 26.14 16.76
C LEU A 425 -12.20 25.95 17.36
N LEU A 426 -12.44 24.84 18.06
CA LEU A 426 -13.74 24.51 18.63
C LEU A 426 -14.18 25.53 19.68
N LEU A 427 -13.27 25.94 20.58
CA LEU A 427 -13.55 26.94 21.62
C LEU A 427 -13.86 28.32 21.02
N ARG A 428 -13.13 28.74 19.98
CA ARG A 428 -13.41 30.00 19.26
C ARG A 428 -14.77 29.98 18.60
N ARG A 429 -15.14 28.86 17.96
CA ARG A 429 -16.43 28.71 17.25
C ARG A 429 -17.61 28.54 18.19
N LEU A 430 -17.41 27.88 19.33
CA LEU A 430 -18.41 27.73 20.38
C LEU A 430 -18.66 29.03 21.15
N GLY A 431 -17.59 29.78 21.45
CA GLY A 431 -17.68 31.01 22.24
C GLY A 431 -18.38 30.77 23.59
N ARG A 432 -19.52 31.45 23.78
CA ARG A 432 -20.43 31.30 24.95
C ARG A 432 -21.73 30.57 24.61
N ALA A 433 -21.89 30.13 23.36
CA ALA A 433 -23.09 29.43 22.92
C ALA A 433 -23.10 27.99 23.45
N ASP A 434 -24.27 27.36 23.39
CA ASP A 434 -24.50 25.94 23.62
C ASP A 434 -24.56 25.14 22.30
N ASN A 435 -24.10 25.75 21.20
CA ASN A 435 -24.06 25.17 19.87
C ASN A 435 -22.86 25.75 19.07
N ILE A 436 -22.58 25.16 17.92
CA ILE A 436 -21.60 25.67 16.97
C ILE A 436 -22.33 26.31 15.80
N ASP A 437 -22.03 27.59 15.52
CA ASP A 437 -22.53 28.34 14.35
C ASP A 437 -24.06 28.23 14.12
N ASP A 438 -24.87 28.00 15.16
CA ASP A 438 -26.32 27.76 15.14
C ASP A 438 -26.78 26.64 14.18
N THR A 439 -25.90 25.67 13.90
CA THR A 439 -26.15 24.59 12.94
C THR A 439 -25.94 23.19 13.53
N VAL A 440 -26.86 22.28 13.22
CA VAL A 440 -26.80 20.87 13.63
C VAL A 440 -25.56 20.19 13.06
N SER A 441 -25.27 20.41 11.78
CA SER A 441 -24.15 19.75 11.08
C SER A 441 -22.78 20.11 11.65
N THR A 442 -22.52 21.36 12.01
CA THR A 442 -21.23 21.78 12.59
C THR A 442 -21.13 21.39 14.07
N THR A 443 -22.24 21.40 14.81
CA THR A 443 -22.30 20.94 16.21
C THR A 443 -22.02 19.43 16.29
N ILE A 444 -22.63 18.63 15.41
CA ILE A 444 -22.33 17.21 15.26
C ILE A 444 -20.88 17.00 14.85
N ALA A 445 -20.37 17.80 13.91
CA ALA A 445 -18.99 17.68 13.48
C ALA A 445 -17.98 17.99 14.61
N ALA A 446 -18.28 18.96 15.48
CA ALA A 446 -17.48 19.25 16.67
C ALA A 446 -17.47 18.07 17.65
N LEU A 447 -18.62 17.43 17.89
CA LEU A 447 -18.69 16.24 18.74
C LEU A 447 -17.98 15.03 18.11
N ASP A 448 -18.05 14.86 16.79
CA ASP A 448 -17.28 13.83 16.08
C ASP A 448 -15.77 14.07 16.21
N ILE A 449 -15.31 15.32 16.07
CA ILE A 449 -13.91 15.72 16.28
C ILE A 449 -13.46 15.40 17.70
N ASP A 450 -14.23 15.80 18.70
CA ASP A 450 -13.92 15.57 20.10
C ASP A 450 -13.77 14.06 20.37
N ALA A 451 -14.68 13.24 19.86
CA ALA A 451 -14.58 11.79 20.00
C ALA A 451 -13.38 11.17 19.25
N LEU A 452 -13.02 11.69 18.08
CA LEU A 452 -11.81 11.26 17.34
C LEU A 452 -10.52 11.59 18.10
N LEU A 453 -10.54 12.63 18.93
CA LEU A 453 -9.44 13.07 19.79
C LEU A 453 -9.51 12.52 21.22
N GLY A 454 -10.43 11.59 21.51
CA GLY A 454 -10.54 10.94 22.82
C GLY A 454 -11.32 11.74 23.87
N GLY A 455 -12.14 12.71 23.48
CA GLY A 455 -13.05 13.46 24.36
C GLY A 455 -12.44 14.66 25.09
N GLY A 456 -11.19 15.02 24.75
CA GLY A 456 -10.47 16.10 25.44
C GLY A 456 -10.64 17.49 24.84
N ALA A 457 -11.14 17.62 23.60
CA ALA A 457 -11.14 18.88 22.86
C ALA A 457 -12.26 19.83 23.29
N LEU A 458 -13.42 19.28 23.67
CA LEU A 458 -14.57 20.04 24.18
C LEU A 458 -14.70 19.99 25.71
N ALA A 459 -14.05 19.05 26.37
CA ALA A 459 -14.18 18.79 27.80
C ALA A 459 -15.67 18.71 28.23
N ASP A 460 -16.03 19.32 29.36
CA ASP A 460 -17.41 19.30 29.90
C ASP A 460 -18.45 19.96 28.98
N ARG A 461 -18.03 20.71 27.94
CA ARG A 461 -18.95 21.35 27.00
C ARG A 461 -19.60 20.36 26.03
N ALA A 462 -19.02 19.16 25.87
CA ALA A 462 -19.58 18.14 25.00
C ALA A 462 -21.01 17.74 25.42
N GLU A 463 -21.29 17.67 26.74
CA GLU A 463 -22.63 17.36 27.24
C GLU A 463 -23.63 18.47 26.93
N ASN A 464 -23.25 19.75 27.08
CA ASN A 464 -24.11 20.88 26.72
C ASN A 464 -24.51 20.85 25.24
N LEU A 465 -23.58 20.49 24.34
CA LEU A 465 -23.87 20.34 22.92
C LEU A 465 -24.84 19.18 22.67
N LYS A 466 -24.70 18.04 23.36
CA LYS A 466 -25.63 16.91 23.26
C LYS A 466 -27.03 17.30 23.75
N GLU A 467 -27.13 18.01 24.86
CA GLU A 467 -28.40 18.52 25.39
C GLU A 467 -29.07 19.50 24.42
N TRP A 468 -28.29 20.37 23.78
CA TRP A 468 -28.79 21.24 22.72
C TRP A 468 -29.35 20.44 21.54
N LEU A 469 -28.63 19.42 21.05
CA LEU A 469 -29.11 18.56 19.94
C LEU A 469 -30.42 17.85 20.30
N VAL A 470 -30.58 17.38 21.54
CA VAL A 470 -31.83 16.74 22.00
C VAL A 470 -32.99 17.74 22.00
N ARG A 471 -32.78 18.98 22.47
CA ARG A 471 -33.81 20.03 22.47
C ARG A 471 -34.23 20.43 21.06
N GLU A 472 -33.27 20.50 20.14
CA GLU A 472 -33.51 20.94 18.76
C GLU A 472 -34.16 19.87 17.89
N LEU A 473 -34.09 18.59 18.27
CA LEU A 473 -34.56 17.45 17.46
C LEU A 473 -35.91 17.70 16.78
N ASP A 474 -36.91 18.13 17.54
CA ASP A 474 -38.28 18.28 17.05
C ASP A 474 -38.46 19.47 16.11
N HIS A 475 -37.52 20.42 16.11
CA HIS A 475 -37.57 21.65 15.32
C HIS A 475 -36.78 21.58 14.01
N ARG A 476 -36.05 20.49 13.76
CA ARG A 476 -35.13 20.36 12.62
C ARG A 476 -35.70 19.52 11.48
N ALA A 477 -35.06 19.62 10.30
CA ALA A 477 -35.39 18.81 9.14
C ALA A 477 -35.14 17.32 9.41
N LEU A 478 -35.74 16.43 8.62
CA LEU A 478 -35.64 14.98 8.85
C LEU A 478 -34.19 14.49 8.76
N GLU A 479 -33.41 15.03 7.83
CA GLU A 479 -32.00 14.73 7.66
C GLU A 479 -31.20 15.09 8.92
N ASP A 480 -31.43 16.27 9.48
CA ASP A 480 -30.79 16.73 10.72
C ASP A 480 -31.22 15.85 11.91
N ARG A 481 -32.48 15.45 11.98
CA ARG A 481 -32.98 14.53 13.03
C ARG A 481 -32.28 13.17 12.98
N LEU A 482 -32.07 12.62 11.79
CA LEU A 482 -31.35 11.37 11.60
C LEU A 482 -29.86 11.52 11.96
N GLU A 483 -29.23 12.63 11.59
CA GLU A 483 -27.84 12.93 11.98
C GLU A 483 -27.70 13.12 13.50
N ILE A 484 -28.67 13.77 14.16
CA ILE A 484 -28.72 13.87 15.63
C ILE A 484 -28.81 12.46 16.24
N ALA A 485 -29.75 11.63 15.77
CA ALA A 485 -29.90 10.27 16.25
C ALA A 485 -28.63 9.44 16.07
N ARG A 486 -28.00 9.55 14.89
CA ARG A 486 -26.69 8.94 14.60
C ARG A 486 -25.65 9.34 15.64
N ARG A 487 -25.50 10.65 15.88
CA ARG A 487 -24.45 11.17 16.77
C ARG A 487 -24.66 10.77 18.22
N LEU A 488 -25.91 10.78 18.68
CA LEU A 488 -26.26 10.35 20.04
C LEU A 488 -26.21 8.83 20.21
N GLY A 489 -26.37 8.08 19.11
CA GLY A 489 -26.37 6.62 19.12
C GLY A 489 -27.52 6.03 19.95
N ASP A 490 -28.65 6.73 19.98
CA ASP A 490 -29.86 6.38 20.75
C ASP A 490 -30.87 5.69 19.82
N ALA A 491 -31.01 4.37 19.99
CA ALA A 491 -31.92 3.52 19.23
C ALA A 491 -33.40 3.89 19.41
N ASP A 492 -33.81 4.30 20.62
CA ASP A 492 -35.18 4.70 20.89
C ASP A 492 -35.49 6.04 20.21
N LEU A 493 -34.53 6.97 20.23
CA LEU A 493 -34.65 8.24 19.53
C LEU A 493 -34.76 8.04 18.02
N LEU A 494 -33.92 7.19 17.41
CA LEU A 494 -34.02 6.88 15.99
C LEU A 494 -35.36 6.24 15.62
N SER A 495 -35.86 5.31 16.44
CA SER A 495 -37.17 4.69 16.24
C SER A 495 -38.29 5.74 16.25
N ARG A 496 -38.28 6.67 17.21
CA ARG A 496 -39.23 7.80 17.25
C ARG A 496 -39.13 8.72 16.02
N VAL A 497 -37.92 8.99 15.53
CA VAL A 497 -37.72 9.81 14.32
C VAL A 497 -38.33 9.13 13.10
N ILE A 498 -38.16 7.83 12.95
CA ILE A 498 -38.70 7.04 11.84
C ILE A 498 -40.23 6.92 11.93
N GLU A 499 -40.78 6.64 13.11
CA GLU A 499 -42.23 6.59 13.33
C GLU A 499 -42.91 7.93 13.03
N ARG A 500 -42.30 9.05 13.44
CA ARG A 500 -42.82 10.38 13.12
C ARG A 500 -42.72 10.71 11.64
N ALA A 501 -41.64 10.28 10.96
CA ALA A 501 -41.52 10.44 9.52
C ALA A 501 -42.65 9.72 8.77
N ALA A 502 -43.15 8.58 9.30
CA ALA A 502 -44.32 7.88 8.77
C ALA A 502 -45.60 8.72 8.75
N SER A 503 -45.70 9.67 9.68
CA SER A 503 -46.87 10.53 9.85
C SER A 503 -46.74 11.90 9.17
N ASP A 504 -45.58 12.23 8.60
CA ASP A 504 -45.37 13.50 7.88
C ASP A 504 -46.07 13.43 6.50
N SER A 505 -46.78 14.49 6.11
CA SER A 505 -47.46 14.58 4.82
C SER A 505 -46.52 14.52 3.60
N ARG A 506 -45.19 14.57 3.83
CA ARG A 506 -44.15 14.48 2.80
C ARG A 506 -43.78 13.05 2.39
N VAL A 507 -44.49 12.03 2.86
CA VAL A 507 -44.29 10.62 2.46
C VAL A 507 -44.39 10.41 0.93
N ASP A 508 -45.08 11.30 0.21
CA ASP A 508 -45.18 11.26 -1.26
C ASP A 508 -44.02 11.97 -2.01
N GLU A 509 -43.12 12.67 -1.31
CA GLU A 509 -41.96 13.32 -1.93
C GLU A 509 -40.84 12.32 -2.24
N PRO A 510 -40.12 12.45 -3.37
CA PRO A 510 -39.02 11.56 -3.69
C PRO A 510 -37.87 11.73 -2.69
N VAL A 511 -37.44 10.63 -2.09
CA VAL A 511 -36.35 10.58 -1.12
C VAL A 511 -35.02 11.01 -1.78
N SER A 512 -34.31 11.94 -1.14
CA SER A 512 -33.01 12.43 -1.61
C SER A 512 -31.88 11.46 -1.25
N ALA A 513 -30.76 11.50 -1.99
CA ALA A 513 -29.58 10.70 -1.66
C ALA A 513 -28.98 11.11 -0.30
N VAL A 514 -29.17 12.36 0.12
CA VAL A 514 -28.79 12.86 1.46
C VAL A 514 -29.59 12.11 2.54
N LEU A 515 -30.91 12.04 2.38
CA LEU A 515 -31.80 11.42 3.35
C LEU A 515 -31.51 9.91 3.49
N VAL A 516 -31.37 9.18 2.39
CA VAL A 516 -31.01 7.75 2.44
C VAL A 516 -29.66 7.54 3.14
N THR A 517 -28.68 8.41 2.87
CA THR A 517 -27.34 8.29 3.46
C THR A 517 -27.35 8.57 4.97
N ALA A 518 -28.10 9.58 5.40
CA ALA A 518 -28.30 9.88 6.82
C ALA A 518 -29.01 8.73 7.54
N LEU A 519 -30.04 8.15 6.92
CA LEU A 519 -30.77 7.00 7.47
C LEU A 519 -29.85 5.78 7.66
N ARG A 520 -29.06 5.40 6.65
CA ARG A 520 -28.09 4.28 6.77
C ARG A 520 -27.09 4.52 7.90
N SER A 521 -26.54 5.73 7.97
CA SER A 521 -25.55 6.09 8.98
C SER A 521 -26.15 6.04 10.39
N ALA A 522 -27.38 6.52 10.56
CA ALA A 522 -28.11 6.48 11.83
C ALA A 522 -28.41 5.05 12.28
N ILE A 523 -28.91 4.20 11.38
CA ILE A 523 -29.18 2.77 11.64
C ILE A 523 -27.93 2.07 12.15
N VAL A 524 -26.81 2.23 11.44
CA VAL A 524 -25.53 1.61 11.81
C VAL A 524 -25.05 2.11 13.18
N SER A 525 -25.13 3.41 13.43
CA SER A 525 -24.62 4.01 14.67
C SER A 525 -25.49 3.69 15.90
N CYS A 526 -26.79 3.49 15.70
CA CYS A 526 -27.74 3.09 16.74
C CYS A 526 -27.86 1.57 16.89
N GLY A 527 -27.22 0.79 16.02
CA GLY A 527 -27.26 -0.68 16.06
C GLY A 527 -28.65 -1.28 15.79
N LEU A 528 -29.48 -0.62 14.98
CA LEU A 528 -30.81 -1.11 14.65
C LEU A 528 -30.75 -2.25 13.61
N GLY A 529 -31.57 -3.29 13.83
CA GLY A 529 -31.70 -4.44 12.95
C GLY A 529 -32.57 -4.16 11.71
N PRO A 530 -32.63 -5.12 10.75
CA PRO A 530 -33.42 -4.99 9.53
C PRO A 530 -34.95 -5.00 9.77
N GLU A 531 -35.41 -5.32 10.98
CA GLU A 531 -36.83 -5.38 11.35
C GLU A 531 -37.50 -4.00 11.54
N ILE A 532 -36.71 -2.92 11.41
CA ILE A 532 -37.17 -1.56 11.60
C ILE A 532 -38.24 -1.16 10.57
N PRO A 533 -39.33 -0.46 10.97
CA PRO A 533 -40.40 -0.07 10.06
C PRO A 533 -39.94 1.02 9.08
N LEU A 534 -39.45 0.60 7.92
CA LEU A 534 -38.95 1.47 6.85
C LEU A 534 -40.05 1.95 5.87
N SER A 535 -41.33 1.65 6.14
CA SER A 535 -42.47 2.07 5.32
C SER A 535 -42.53 3.57 4.96
N PRO A 536 -42.00 4.53 5.77
CA PRO A 536 -42.01 5.96 5.41
C PRO A 536 -41.05 6.31 4.27
N PHE A 537 -40.08 5.44 3.99
CA PHE A 537 -39.03 5.63 3.00
C PHE A 537 -39.34 4.72 1.82
N SER A 538 -40.33 5.08 1.00
CA SER A 538 -40.70 4.30 -0.19
C SER A 538 -39.58 4.33 -1.22
N LEU A 539 -38.84 3.21 -1.37
CA LEU A 539 -37.62 3.15 -2.18
C LEU A 539 -37.85 3.08 -3.72
N GLU A 540 -39.12 3.03 -4.16
CA GLU A 540 -39.54 2.77 -5.56
C GLU A 540 -39.56 4.01 -6.48
N PRO A 541 -40.12 5.19 -6.12
CA PRO A 541 -40.16 6.39 -6.99
C PRO A 541 -38.82 7.14 -7.12
N GLU A 542 -37.78 6.70 -6.40
CA GLU A 542 -36.56 7.45 -6.09
C GLU A 542 -35.53 7.54 -7.23
N ARG A 543 -35.69 6.72 -8.28
CA ARG A 543 -34.60 6.41 -9.24
C ARG A 543 -33.95 7.65 -9.84
N ALA A 544 -34.74 8.63 -10.30
CA ALA A 544 -34.19 9.78 -11.02
C ALA A 544 -33.51 10.84 -10.12
N VAL A 545 -33.96 11.00 -8.87
CA VAL A 545 -33.45 12.05 -7.97
C VAL A 545 -32.10 11.65 -7.40
N VAL A 546 -32.01 10.45 -6.82
CA VAL A 546 -30.77 9.91 -6.25
C VAL A 546 -29.66 9.88 -7.29
N ASP A 547 -29.95 9.36 -8.50
CA ASP A 547 -28.96 9.29 -9.58
C ASP A 547 -28.43 10.67 -10.00
N ARG A 548 -29.33 11.65 -10.09
CA ARG A 548 -28.97 13.04 -10.44
C ARG A 548 -28.08 13.66 -9.35
N GLU A 549 -28.41 13.46 -8.08
CA GLU A 549 -27.63 14.00 -6.97
C GLU A 549 -26.24 13.37 -6.89
N LEU A 550 -26.16 12.04 -6.99
CA LEU A 550 -24.89 11.31 -6.99
C LEU A 550 -24.01 11.67 -8.19
N ARG A 551 -24.60 12.04 -9.34
CA ARG A 551 -23.86 12.50 -10.53
C ARG A 551 -23.19 13.86 -10.34
N MET A 552 -23.81 14.75 -9.58
CA MET A 552 -23.43 16.17 -9.52
C MET A 552 -22.63 16.54 -8.26
N ARG A 553 -22.72 15.73 -7.20
CA ARG A 553 -22.17 16.06 -5.87
C ARG A 553 -21.15 15.00 -5.43
N PRO A 554 -19.83 15.21 -5.66
CA PRO A 554 -18.83 14.20 -5.35
C PRO A 554 -18.72 13.88 -3.86
N ILE A 555 -18.93 14.87 -2.98
CA ILE A 555 -18.94 14.61 -1.54
C ILE A 555 -20.09 13.69 -1.13
N LEU A 556 -21.29 13.92 -1.68
CA LEU A 556 -22.45 13.08 -1.43
C LEU A 556 -22.25 11.67 -1.98
N ALA A 557 -21.62 11.53 -3.15
CA ALA A 557 -21.23 10.22 -3.70
C ALA A 557 -20.30 9.45 -2.74
N ALA A 558 -19.32 10.12 -2.13
CA ALA A 558 -18.42 9.51 -1.16
C ALA A 558 -19.16 9.06 0.11
N VAL A 559 -19.98 9.92 0.70
CA VAL A 559 -20.73 9.59 1.93
C VAL A 559 -21.80 8.51 1.65
N TYR A 560 -22.46 8.56 0.49
CA TYR A 560 -23.40 7.53 0.05
C TYR A 560 -22.73 6.16 -0.02
N LEU A 561 -21.55 6.08 -0.64
CA LEU A 561 -20.79 4.83 -0.75
C LEU A 561 -20.43 4.29 0.64
N LEU A 562 -19.99 5.15 1.56
CA LEU A 562 -19.68 4.76 2.94
C LEU A 562 -20.91 4.24 3.69
N GLY A 563 -22.06 4.91 3.56
CA GLY A 563 -23.30 4.46 4.19
C GLY A 563 -23.78 3.10 3.68
N VAL A 564 -23.63 2.83 2.37
CA VAL A 564 -23.93 1.50 1.79
C VAL A 564 -23.01 0.43 2.38
N LEU A 565 -21.71 0.70 2.40
CA LEU A 565 -20.70 -0.25 2.87
C LEU A 565 -20.87 -0.56 4.37
N ASP A 566 -21.15 0.44 5.19
CA ASP A 566 -21.43 0.27 6.60
C ASP A 566 -22.67 -0.59 6.85
N LEU A 567 -23.76 -0.32 6.12
CA LEU A 567 -24.99 -1.06 6.31
C LEU A 567 -24.87 -2.52 5.84
N GLN A 568 -24.19 -2.76 4.72
CA GLN A 568 -23.90 -4.10 4.22
C GLN A 568 -23.09 -4.96 5.20
N ARG A 569 -22.23 -4.31 6.00
CA ARG A 569 -21.47 -4.97 7.07
C ARG A 569 -22.37 -5.38 8.24
N VAL A 570 -23.23 -4.49 8.71
CA VAL A 570 -24.04 -4.73 9.93
C VAL A 570 -25.26 -5.60 9.65
N TRP A 571 -25.88 -5.47 8.47
CA TRP A 571 -27.08 -6.22 8.11
C TRP A 571 -26.76 -7.48 7.30
N THR A 572 -27.51 -8.55 7.57
CA THR A 572 -27.39 -9.82 6.86
C THR A 572 -28.00 -9.77 5.45
N PRO A 573 -27.50 -10.57 4.49
CA PRO A 573 -28.05 -10.62 3.13
C PRO A 573 -29.50 -11.09 2.99
N GLN A 574 -30.05 -11.78 4.00
CA GLN A 574 -31.40 -12.35 3.93
C GLN A 574 -32.52 -11.37 4.38
N ALA A 575 -32.26 -10.07 4.46
CA ALA A 575 -33.27 -9.09 4.85
C ALA A 575 -34.46 -9.10 3.86
N GLU A 576 -35.68 -8.90 4.37
CA GLU A 576 -36.88 -8.71 3.55
C GLU A 576 -36.94 -7.28 2.98
N GLU A 577 -37.76 -7.07 1.95
CA GLU A 577 -38.02 -5.72 1.45
C GLU A 577 -38.80 -4.91 2.51
N PRO A 578 -38.50 -3.60 2.69
CA PRO A 578 -37.57 -2.77 1.91
C PRO A 578 -36.14 -2.68 2.48
N ALA A 579 -35.84 -3.37 3.59
CA ALA A 579 -34.52 -3.37 4.23
C ALA A 579 -33.43 -3.90 3.29
N ARG A 580 -33.77 -4.87 2.43
CA ARG A 580 -32.88 -5.38 1.37
C ARG A 580 -32.45 -4.28 0.41
N THR A 581 -33.37 -3.51 -0.16
CA THR A 581 -33.03 -2.41 -1.10
C THR A 581 -32.23 -1.29 -0.43
N LEU A 582 -32.49 -1.01 0.86
CA LEU A 582 -31.69 -0.04 1.62
C LEU A 582 -30.23 -0.52 1.78
N ARG A 583 -30.03 -1.79 2.11
CA ARG A 583 -28.71 -2.43 2.26
C ARG A 583 -27.97 -2.57 0.94
N ASP A 584 -28.63 -3.14 -0.05
CA ASP A 584 -28.09 -3.49 -1.36
C ASP A 584 -28.79 -2.66 -2.44
N PRO A 585 -28.46 -1.37 -2.56
CA PRO A 585 -29.06 -0.55 -3.60
C PRO A 585 -28.72 -1.09 -4.99
N PRO A 586 -29.52 -0.75 -6.02
CA PRO A 586 -29.20 -1.06 -7.41
C PRO A 586 -27.74 -0.73 -7.77
N ALA A 587 -27.08 -1.65 -8.49
CA ALA A 587 -25.65 -1.56 -8.80
C ALA A 587 -25.29 -0.28 -9.57
N ASP A 588 -26.18 0.21 -10.42
CA ASP A 588 -26.03 1.46 -11.17
C ASP A 588 -25.88 2.70 -10.28
N ARG A 589 -26.45 2.70 -9.05
CA ARG A 589 -26.25 3.78 -8.07
C ARG A 589 -24.85 3.75 -7.46
N VAL A 590 -24.35 2.56 -7.15
CA VAL A 590 -22.98 2.37 -6.64
C VAL A 590 -21.97 2.76 -7.72
N ASP A 591 -22.18 2.29 -8.95
CA ASP A 591 -21.38 2.65 -10.11
C ASP A 591 -21.43 4.16 -10.37
N ARG A 592 -22.60 4.79 -10.24
CA ARG A 592 -22.73 6.24 -10.39
C ARG A 592 -21.89 6.98 -9.38
N ALA A 593 -21.94 6.58 -8.10
CA ALA A 593 -21.13 7.20 -7.05
C ALA A 593 -19.63 7.06 -7.37
N ILE A 594 -19.17 5.86 -7.74
CA ILE A 594 -17.77 5.59 -8.12
C ILE A 594 -17.34 6.42 -9.33
N VAL A 595 -18.16 6.46 -10.38
CA VAL A 595 -17.89 7.26 -11.59
C VAL A 595 -17.80 8.75 -11.26
N THR A 596 -18.67 9.26 -10.37
CA THR A 596 -18.58 10.65 -9.91
C THR A 596 -17.27 10.90 -9.16
N LEU A 597 -16.85 10.01 -8.26
CA LEU A 597 -15.57 10.13 -7.56
C LEU A 597 -14.39 10.07 -8.54
N GLY A 598 -14.35 9.09 -9.45
CA GLY A 598 -13.29 9.01 -10.46
C GLY A 598 -13.24 10.24 -11.38
N ARG A 599 -14.39 10.82 -11.71
CA ARG A 599 -14.47 11.98 -12.60
C ARG A 599 -14.17 13.30 -11.89
N HIS A 600 -14.68 13.50 -10.68
CA HIS A 600 -14.71 14.80 -9.98
C HIS A 600 -13.91 14.83 -8.68
N GLY A 601 -13.44 13.69 -8.21
CA GLY A 601 -12.64 13.54 -7.01
C GLY A 601 -11.21 14.07 -7.20
N PRO A 602 -10.64 14.76 -6.19
CA PRO A 602 -9.28 15.27 -6.25
C PRO A 602 -8.20 14.18 -6.30
N LEU A 603 -8.45 12.98 -5.77
CA LEU A 603 -7.40 11.93 -5.75
C LEU A 603 -7.18 11.31 -7.13
N GLY A 604 -8.22 11.18 -7.95
CA GLY A 604 -8.12 10.59 -9.29
C GLY A 604 -7.35 11.43 -10.31
N ARG A 605 -7.47 12.76 -10.25
CA ARG A 605 -7.00 13.69 -11.31
C ARG A 605 -5.50 13.99 -11.30
N GLY A 606 -4.77 13.61 -10.24
CA GLY A 606 -3.36 14.00 -10.06
C GLY A 606 -3.19 15.51 -9.83
N GLN A 607 -1.96 15.94 -9.52
CA GLN A 607 -1.63 17.36 -9.21
C GLN A 607 -1.69 18.29 -10.43
N SER A 608 -2.30 17.88 -11.54
CA SER A 608 -2.33 18.62 -12.80
C SER A 608 -3.28 19.83 -12.75
N GLY A 609 -2.86 20.90 -12.07
CA GLY A 609 -3.16 22.28 -12.44
C GLY A 609 -4.55 22.86 -12.14
N TRP A 610 -5.38 22.25 -11.30
CA TRP A 610 -6.65 22.85 -10.85
C TRP A 610 -6.58 23.26 -9.37
N ALA A 611 -7.43 24.23 -8.99
CA ALA A 611 -7.51 24.86 -7.67
C ALA A 611 -7.27 23.87 -6.50
N THR A 612 -6.57 24.35 -5.46
CA THR A 612 -6.27 23.59 -4.24
C THR A 612 -7.50 22.79 -3.79
N PRO A 613 -7.43 21.45 -3.74
CA PRO A 613 -8.61 20.64 -3.46
C PRO A 613 -9.24 20.99 -2.12
N ILE A 614 -10.58 20.96 -2.06
CA ILE A 614 -11.32 21.16 -0.82
C ILE A 614 -10.95 20.01 0.14
N PRO A 615 -10.38 20.31 1.33
CA PRO A 615 -9.87 19.29 2.23
C PRO A 615 -10.88 18.23 2.67
N GLU A 616 -12.12 18.67 2.84
CA GLU A 616 -13.26 17.82 3.17
C GLU A 616 -13.50 16.76 2.09
N LEU A 617 -13.49 17.15 0.81
CA LEU A 617 -13.75 16.25 -0.30
C LEU A 617 -12.62 15.24 -0.46
N ALA A 618 -11.36 15.68 -0.43
CA ALA A 618 -10.20 14.79 -0.59
C ALA A 618 -10.17 13.69 0.47
N SER A 619 -10.42 14.04 1.73
CA SER A 619 -10.39 13.08 2.83
C SER A 619 -11.61 12.16 2.85
N THR A 620 -12.79 12.67 2.48
CA THR A 620 -14.01 11.83 2.39
C THR A 620 -13.96 10.89 1.20
N GLU A 621 -13.43 11.33 0.06
CA GLU A 621 -13.15 10.47 -1.11
C GLU A 621 -12.15 9.36 -0.72
N ALA A 622 -11.03 9.71 -0.08
CA ALA A 622 -10.01 8.75 0.33
C ALA A 622 -10.61 7.62 1.18
N LEU A 623 -11.39 8.00 2.19
CA LEU A 623 -12.04 7.06 3.07
C LEU A 623 -13.04 6.17 2.34
N ALA A 624 -13.86 6.74 1.45
CA ALA A 624 -14.82 5.99 0.64
C ALA A 624 -14.13 4.98 -0.27
N LEU A 625 -13.05 5.37 -0.93
CA LEU A 625 -12.29 4.48 -1.81
C LEU A 625 -11.57 3.38 -1.03
N ILE A 626 -10.97 3.67 0.13
CA ILE A 626 -10.36 2.63 0.99
C ILE A 626 -11.41 1.60 1.41
N ALA A 627 -12.57 2.05 1.89
CA ALA A 627 -13.66 1.17 2.29
C ALA A 627 -14.20 0.34 1.10
N TYR A 628 -14.26 0.94 -0.10
CA TYR A 628 -14.75 0.26 -1.31
C TYR A 628 -13.77 -0.79 -1.83
N PHE A 629 -12.51 -0.43 -2.04
CA PHE A 629 -11.48 -1.34 -2.57
C PHE A 629 -11.22 -2.53 -1.65
N ALA A 630 -11.51 -2.39 -0.37
CA ALA A 630 -11.44 -3.49 0.60
C ALA A 630 -12.23 -4.74 0.23
N ARG A 631 -13.41 -4.55 -0.37
CA ARG A 631 -14.32 -5.64 -0.67
C ARG A 631 -13.76 -6.57 -1.75
N HIS A 632 -12.85 -6.04 -2.56
CA HIS A 632 -12.25 -6.76 -3.67
C HIS A 632 -10.74 -6.55 -3.64
N PRO A 633 -9.96 -7.48 -3.07
CA PRO A 633 -8.53 -7.30 -2.83
C PRO A 633 -7.67 -7.35 -4.10
N VAL A 634 -8.27 -7.19 -5.28
CA VAL A 634 -7.57 -7.18 -6.56
C VAL A 634 -6.93 -5.80 -6.72
N PRO A 635 -5.59 -5.68 -6.79
CA PRO A 635 -4.92 -4.39 -6.92
C PRO A 635 -5.10 -3.86 -8.35
N THR A 636 -6.13 -3.05 -8.58
CA THR A 636 -6.45 -2.48 -9.91
C THR A 636 -5.63 -1.23 -10.25
N HIS A 637 -5.08 -0.52 -9.25
CA HIS A 637 -4.26 0.69 -9.47
C HIS A 637 -3.05 0.46 -10.39
N VAL A 638 -2.52 -0.77 -10.40
CA VAL A 638 -1.37 -1.20 -11.22
C VAL A 638 -1.61 -1.00 -12.71
N VAL A 639 -2.86 -1.15 -13.13
CA VAL A 639 -3.29 -1.03 -14.53
C VAL A 639 -3.20 0.43 -15.01
N SER A 640 -3.24 1.40 -14.09
CA SER A 640 -3.28 2.84 -14.41
C SER A 640 -1.90 3.50 -14.51
N GLU A 641 -0.83 2.90 -13.95
CA GLU A 641 0.47 3.57 -13.83
C GLU A 641 1.49 3.19 -14.93
N GLY A 642 1.20 2.17 -15.74
CA GLY A 642 2.02 1.81 -16.90
C GLY A 642 1.36 2.28 -18.19
N ASP A 643 2.18 2.77 -19.13
CA ASP A 643 1.84 3.13 -20.51
C ASP A 643 0.56 2.45 -21.04
N ALA A 644 -0.30 3.28 -21.65
CA ALA A 644 -1.58 2.93 -22.29
C ALA A 644 -1.72 1.44 -22.59
N ILE A 645 -2.23 0.68 -21.61
CA ILE A 645 -2.64 -0.72 -21.85
C ILE A 645 -3.66 -0.64 -22.97
N PRO A 646 -3.42 -1.28 -24.13
CA PRO A 646 -4.33 -1.20 -25.26
C PRO A 646 -5.75 -1.52 -24.78
N PRO A 647 -6.78 -0.72 -25.12
CA PRO A 647 -8.13 -0.90 -24.60
C PRO A 647 -8.68 -2.33 -24.76
N GLN A 648 -8.16 -3.08 -25.74
CA GLN A 648 -8.51 -4.49 -25.94
C GLN A 648 -7.97 -5.40 -24.82
N VAL A 649 -6.74 -5.17 -24.34
CA VAL A 649 -6.14 -5.92 -23.22
C VAL A 649 -6.81 -5.53 -21.91
N LEU A 650 -7.08 -4.24 -21.70
CA LEU A 650 -7.85 -3.77 -20.55
C LEU A 650 -9.26 -4.38 -20.55
N GLY A 651 -9.95 -4.40 -21.69
CA GLY A 651 -11.27 -5.02 -21.82
C GLY A 651 -11.26 -6.53 -21.66
N ALA A 652 -10.16 -7.22 -21.96
CA ALA A 652 -9.99 -8.64 -21.69
C ALA A 652 -9.73 -8.90 -20.20
N LEU A 653 -8.83 -8.14 -19.57
CA LEU A 653 -8.54 -8.22 -18.14
C LEU A 653 -9.74 -7.86 -17.27
N LEU A 654 -10.51 -6.82 -17.62
CA LEU A 654 -11.71 -6.44 -16.91
C LEU A 654 -12.81 -7.51 -17.05
N ARG A 655 -12.97 -8.12 -18.23
CA ARG A 655 -13.92 -9.23 -18.42
C ARG A 655 -13.50 -10.47 -17.64
N GLU A 656 -12.21 -10.78 -17.61
CA GLU A 656 -11.70 -11.91 -16.83
C GLU A 656 -11.84 -11.66 -15.32
N ALA A 657 -11.51 -10.45 -14.86
CA ALA A 657 -11.72 -10.06 -13.47
C ALA A 657 -13.21 -10.10 -13.07
N GLU A 658 -14.11 -9.68 -13.97
CA GLU A 658 -15.56 -9.74 -13.76
C GLU A 658 -16.07 -11.20 -13.79
N ASN A 659 -15.51 -12.06 -14.63
CA ASN A 659 -15.81 -13.50 -14.62
C ASN A 659 -15.35 -14.16 -13.33
N VAL A 660 -14.12 -13.89 -12.88
CA VAL A 660 -13.59 -14.36 -11.59
C VAL A 660 -14.42 -13.81 -10.44
N ARG A 661 -14.90 -12.56 -10.52
CA ARG A 661 -15.82 -11.96 -9.54
C ARG A 661 -17.11 -12.76 -9.46
N ARG A 662 -17.76 -13.05 -10.59
CA ARG A 662 -18.98 -13.86 -10.63
C ARG A 662 -18.77 -15.28 -10.13
N GLU A 663 -17.66 -15.92 -10.50
CA GLU A 663 -17.34 -17.28 -10.03
C GLU A 663 -17.10 -17.31 -8.52
N ASN A 664 -16.42 -16.31 -7.96
CA ASN A 664 -16.22 -16.21 -6.51
C ASN A 664 -17.52 -15.93 -5.76
N GLU A 665 -18.38 -15.03 -6.26
CA GLU A 665 -19.70 -14.79 -5.68
C GLU A 665 -20.58 -16.05 -5.71
N ASP A 666 -20.54 -16.80 -6.81
CA ASP A 666 -21.22 -18.09 -6.93
C ASP A 666 -20.65 -19.13 -5.95
N LEU A 667 -19.33 -19.17 -5.77
CA LEU A 667 -18.66 -20.05 -4.82
C LEU A 667 -19.04 -19.72 -3.38
N ASP A 668 -19.01 -18.44 -3.01
CA ASP A 668 -19.40 -17.97 -1.69
C ASP A 668 -20.88 -18.23 -1.43
N HIS A 669 -21.73 -18.03 -2.43
CA HIS A 669 -23.16 -18.33 -2.30
C HIS A 669 -23.40 -19.83 -2.13
N ARG A 670 -22.69 -20.68 -2.89
CA ARG A 670 -22.75 -22.16 -2.75
C ARG A 670 -22.16 -22.62 -1.42
N LEU A 671 -21.09 -21.99 -0.93
CA LEU A 671 -20.51 -22.28 0.37
C LEU A 671 -21.50 -21.91 1.47
N ALA A 672 -22.05 -20.70 1.47
CA ALA A 672 -23.07 -20.26 2.43
C ALA A 672 -24.29 -21.18 2.44
N GLN A 673 -24.79 -21.58 1.25
CA GLN A 673 -25.87 -22.57 1.13
C GLN A 673 -25.49 -23.93 1.73
N ARG A 674 -24.25 -24.40 1.53
CA ARG A 674 -23.75 -25.65 2.12
C ARG A 674 -23.59 -25.56 3.63
N THR A 675 -23.07 -24.46 4.17
CA THR A 675 -22.91 -24.25 5.61
C THR A 675 -24.27 -24.19 6.30
N GLU A 676 -25.25 -23.57 5.66
CA GLU A 676 -26.62 -23.48 6.16
C GLU A 676 -27.36 -24.82 6.05
N ALA A 677 -27.20 -25.57 4.96
CA ALA A 677 -27.69 -26.93 4.83
C ALA A 677 -27.06 -27.87 5.87
N ALA A 678 -25.77 -27.69 6.17
CA ALA A 678 -25.07 -28.43 7.23
C ALA A 678 -25.57 -28.05 8.64
N ARG A 679 -25.90 -26.78 8.90
CA ARG A 679 -26.50 -26.33 10.17
C ARG A 679 -27.90 -26.91 10.39
N ARG A 680 -28.76 -26.91 9.36
CA ARG A 680 -30.12 -27.49 9.46
C ARG A 680 -30.11 -29.02 9.50
N GLY A 681 -29.17 -29.64 8.79
CA GLY A 681 -29.02 -31.10 8.73
C GLY A 681 -28.24 -31.69 9.91
N GLY A 682 -27.42 -30.88 10.59
CA GLY A 682 -26.50 -31.30 11.66
C GLY A 682 -27.15 -32.12 12.79
N PRO A 683 -28.28 -31.69 13.37
CA PRO A 683 -28.96 -32.45 14.42
C PRO A 683 -29.52 -33.78 13.91
N VAL A 684 -30.07 -33.81 12.70
CA VAL A 684 -30.66 -35.02 12.09
C VAL A 684 -29.57 -36.02 11.70
N LEU A 685 -28.42 -35.52 11.21
CA LEU A 685 -27.26 -36.33 10.86
C LEU A 685 -26.53 -36.88 12.09
N ALA A 686 -26.47 -36.12 13.19
CA ALA A 686 -25.92 -36.60 14.45
C ALA A 686 -26.75 -37.77 14.99
N ILE A 687 -28.07 -37.62 15.04
CA ILE A 687 -29.00 -38.67 15.48
C ILE A 687 -28.90 -39.91 14.56
N ALA A 688 -28.90 -39.70 13.23
CA ALA A 688 -28.79 -40.81 12.28
C ALA A 688 -27.42 -41.53 12.37
N GLY A 689 -26.35 -40.79 12.64
CA GLY A 689 -25.01 -41.33 12.88
C GLY A 689 -24.93 -42.17 14.15
N GLU A 690 -25.52 -41.69 15.26
CA GLU A 690 -25.59 -42.44 16.52
C GLU A 690 -26.38 -43.75 16.36
N ILE A 691 -27.54 -43.70 15.68
CA ILE A 691 -28.34 -44.90 15.37
C ILE A 691 -27.52 -45.89 14.54
N LEU A 692 -26.74 -45.42 13.56
CA LEU A 692 -25.90 -46.28 12.72
C LEU A 692 -24.77 -46.93 13.51
N ILE A 693 -24.13 -46.20 14.42
CA ILE A 693 -23.05 -46.71 15.29
C ILE A 693 -23.61 -47.77 16.23
N VAL A 694 -24.75 -47.52 16.88
CA VAL A 694 -25.42 -48.50 17.75
C VAL A 694 -25.80 -49.74 16.96
N ALA A 695 -26.40 -49.59 15.77
CA ALA A 695 -26.74 -50.72 14.91
C ALA A 695 -25.49 -51.52 14.48
N PHE A 696 -24.39 -50.83 14.14
CA PHE A 696 -23.12 -51.49 13.81
C PHE A 696 -22.55 -52.27 15.00
N VAL A 697 -22.54 -51.70 16.21
CA VAL A 697 -22.08 -52.38 17.42
C VAL A 697 -22.93 -53.60 17.75
N VAL A 698 -24.26 -53.51 17.59
CA VAL A 698 -25.18 -54.65 17.79
C VAL A 698 -24.92 -55.76 16.77
N VAL A 699 -24.79 -55.42 15.49
CA VAL A 699 -24.47 -56.39 14.42
C VAL A 699 -23.10 -57.02 14.66
N PHE A 700 -22.09 -56.22 15.00
CA PHE A 700 -20.73 -56.70 15.24
C PHE A 700 -20.65 -57.59 16.49
N GLY A 701 -21.37 -57.25 17.55
CA GLY A 701 -21.49 -58.07 18.75
C GLY A 701 -22.19 -59.41 18.50
N LEU A 702 -23.26 -59.41 17.69
CA LEU A 702 -23.95 -60.64 17.26
C LEU A 702 -23.04 -61.54 16.41
N VAL A 703 -22.14 -60.95 15.61
CA VAL A 703 -21.18 -61.69 14.76
C VAL A 703 -20.04 -62.32 15.56
N LEU A 704 -19.64 -61.70 16.65
CA LEU A 704 -18.56 -62.18 17.52
C LEU A 704 -19.02 -63.17 18.60
N ALA A 705 -20.33 -63.33 18.82
CA ALA A 705 -20.86 -64.24 19.82
C ALA A 705 -20.80 -65.71 19.34
N PRO A 706 -20.00 -66.58 19.96
CA PRO A 706 -19.66 -67.91 19.44
C PRO A 706 -20.77 -68.98 19.58
N HIS A 707 -21.97 -68.61 20.04
CA HIS A 707 -23.05 -69.55 20.42
C HIS A 707 -24.40 -69.25 19.76
N LEU A 708 -24.46 -68.35 18.77
CA LEU A 708 -25.70 -68.07 18.04
C LEU A 708 -25.82 -69.01 16.83
N ASP A 709 -26.83 -69.87 16.82
CA ASP A 709 -27.16 -70.72 15.67
C ASP A 709 -27.53 -69.83 14.47
N ALA A 710 -26.67 -69.88 13.44
CA ALA A 710 -26.59 -68.94 12.32
C ALA A 710 -27.78 -68.96 11.34
N THR A 711 -28.93 -69.52 11.71
CA THR A 711 -29.96 -69.84 10.72
C THR A 711 -30.95 -68.71 10.46
N TRP A 712 -31.22 -67.78 11.39
CA TRP A 712 -32.23 -66.71 11.16
C TRP A 712 -31.90 -65.30 11.69
N GLU A 713 -31.07 -65.13 12.73
CA GLU A 713 -30.86 -63.80 13.34
C GLU A 713 -29.85 -62.91 12.59
N VAL A 714 -28.80 -63.51 12.00
CA VAL A 714 -27.73 -62.77 11.30
C VAL A 714 -28.19 -62.09 10.00
N PRO A 715 -29.00 -62.73 9.12
CA PRO A 715 -29.46 -62.09 7.89
C PRO A 715 -30.37 -60.89 8.16
N SER A 716 -31.22 -60.96 9.19
CA SER A 716 -32.16 -59.88 9.53
C SER A 716 -31.44 -58.64 10.09
N ALA A 717 -30.41 -58.83 10.91
CA ALA A 717 -29.57 -57.75 11.43
C ALA A 717 -28.75 -57.07 10.31
N PHE A 718 -28.26 -57.84 9.33
CA PHE A 718 -27.56 -57.30 8.17
C PHE A 718 -28.49 -56.51 7.24
N VAL A 719 -29.71 -57.00 7.01
CA VAL A 719 -30.73 -56.27 6.23
C VAL A 719 -31.08 -54.94 6.91
N LEU A 720 -31.26 -54.94 8.23
CA LEU A 720 -31.53 -53.71 8.99
C LEU A 720 -30.36 -52.71 8.89
N TRP A 721 -29.12 -53.17 9.05
CA TRP A 721 -27.93 -52.31 8.89
C TRP A 721 -27.80 -51.76 7.47
N THR A 722 -28.07 -52.58 6.46
CA THR A 722 -28.08 -52.17 5.05
C THR A 722 -29.13 -51.09 4.81
N LEU A 723 -30.34 -51.26 5.32
CA LEU A 723 -31.43 -50.28 5.21
C LEU A 723 -31.10 -48.96 5.94
N LEU A 724 -30.51 -49.03 7.13
CA LEU A 724 -30.06 -47.84 7.88
C LEU A 724 -28.93 -47.11 7.16
N THR A 725 -27.98 -47.84 6.57
CA THR A 725 -26.87 -47.27 5.80
C THR A 725 -27.38 -46.61 4.51
N LEU A 726 -28.30 -47.27 3.81
CA LEU A 726 -28.98 -46.68 2.63
C LEU A 726 -29.82 -45.47 3.00
N GLY A 727 -30.52 -45.51 4.13
CA GLY A 727 -31.28 -44.38 4.67
C GLY A 727 -30.39 -43.18 4.99
N LEU A 728 -29.23 -43.41 5.63
CA LEU A 728 -28.23 -42.37 5.91
C LEU A 728 -27.63 -41.80 4.62
N LEU A 729 -27.32 -42.65 3.63
CA LEU A 729 -26.84 -42.23 2.32
C LEU A 729 -27.87 -41.39 1.56
N ALA A 730 -29.15 -41.79 1.60
CA ALA A 730 -30.25 -41.02 1.03
C ALA A 730 -30.45 -39.68 1.76
N LEU A 731 -30.26 -39.65 3.08
CA LEU A 731 -30.31 -38.44 3.88
C LEU A 731 -29.15 -37.49 3.52
N LEU A 732 -27.92 -38.00 3.46
CA LEU A 732 -26.73 -37.24 3.02
C LEU A 732 -26.89 -36.69 1.61
N ALA A 733 -27.46 -37.48 0.69
CA ALA A 733 -27.78 -37.04 -0.67
C ALA A 733 -28.86 -35.94 -0.69
N ARG A 734 -29.91 -36.08 0.15
CA ARG A 734 -30.97 -35.07 0.31
C ARG A 734 -30.42 -33.73 0.81
N TYR A 735 -29.39 -33.75 1.64
CA TYR A 735 -28.70 -32.54 2.14
C TYR A 735 -27.49 -32.11 1.27
N GLN A 736 -27.29 -32.72 0.09
CA GLN A 736 -26.22 -32.40 -0.86
C GLN A 736 -24.80 -32.47 -0.27
N LEU A 737 -24.58 -33.30 0.76
CA LEU A 737 -23.27 -33.46 1.38
C LEU A 737 -22.40 -34.43 0.55
N PRO A 738 -21.11 -34.13 0.34
CA PRO A 738 -20.25 -34.93 -0.53
C PRO A 738 -19.95 -36.31 0.06
N VAL A 739 -20.54 -37.36 -0.51
CA VAL A 739 -20.35 -38.74 -0.04
C VAL A 739 -19.15 -39.41 -0.72
N ARG A 740 -17.94 -38.87 -0.47
CA ARG A 740 -16.69 -39.43 -1.06
C ARG A 740 -16.47 -40.91 -0.69
N GLY A 741 -17.06 -41.40 0.41
CA GLY A 741 -17.01 -42.80 0.84
C GLY A 741 -18.03 -43.75 0.20
N ALA A 742 -19.14 -43.26 -0.37
CA ALA A 742 -20.22 -44.12 -0.88
C ALA A 742 -19.78 -45.03 -2.03
N ARG A 743 -18.87 -44.55 -2.89
CA ARG A 743 -18.30 -45.36 -3.99
C ARG A 743 -17.52 -46.58 -3.49
N LYS A 744 -16.96 -46.52 -2.28
CA LYS A 744 -16.26 -47.66 -1.67
C LYS A 744 -17.23 -48.63 -0.97
N MET A 745 -18.38 -48.14 -0.48
CA MET A 745 -19.39 -48.98 0.18
C MET A 745 -20.35 -49.68 -0.79
N ALA A 746 -20.63 -49.07 -1.95
CA ALA A 746 -21.50 -49.66 -2.98
C ALA A 746 -21.13 -51.11 -3.38
N PRO A 747 -19.87 -51.45 -3.70
CA PRO A 747 -19.51 -52.83 -4.02
C PRO A 747 -19.62 -53.79 -2.82
N LEU A 748 -19.41 -53.31 -1.59
CA LEU A 748 -19.57 -54.11 -0.37
C LEU A 748 -21.04 -54.48 -0.10
N LEU A 749 -21.96 -53.52 -0.30
CA LEU A 749 -23.39 -53.77 -0.16
C LEU A 749 -23.93 -54.64 -1.30
N ALA A 750 -23.41 -54.46 -2.53
CA ALA A 750 -23.80 -55.26 -3.70
C ALA A 750 -23.31 -56.72 -3.61
N GLY A 751 -22.17 -56.98 -2.98
CA GLY A 751 -21.63 -58.32 -2.76
C GLY A 751 -22.29 -59.10 -1.62
N GLY A 752 -23.27 -58.51 -0.92
CA GLY A 752 -23.99 -59.15 0.18
C GLY A 752 -23.13 -59.46 1.41
N TRP A 753 -23.67 -60.29 2.30
CA TRP A 753 -23.06 -60.62 3.59
C TRP A 753 -21.65 -61.23 3.46
N GLU A 754 -21.42 -62.07 2.46
CA GLU A 754 -20.14 -62.76 2.27
C GLU A 754 -19.01 -61.79 1.89
N ALA A 755 -19.28 -60.77 1.07
CA ALA A 755 -18.28 -59.76 0.71
C ALA A 755 -17.91 -58.83 1.89
N VAL A 756 -18.90 -58.51 2.73
CA VAL A 756 -18.66 -57.73 3.96
C VAL A 756 -17.86 -58.55 4.97
N ARG A 757 -18.21 -59.83 5.15
CA ARG A 757 -17.50 -60.76 6.03
C ARG A 757 -16.06 -60.99 5.58
N SER A 758 -15.81 -61.18 4.28
CA SER A 758 -14.45 -61.41 3.75
C SER A 758 -13.57 -60.17 3.91
N THR A 759 -14.11 -58.98 3.68
CA THR A 759 -13.40 -57.71 3.84
C THR A 759 -13.09 -57.41 5.32
N LEU A 760 -14.04 -57.68 6.23
CA LEU A 760 -13.83 -57.55 7.67
C LEU A 760 -12.82 -58.58 8.19
N ALA A 761 -12.88 -59.83 7.71
CA ALA A 761 -11.89 -60.84 8.04
C ALA A 761 -10.48 -60.40 7.60
N GLN A 762 -10.31 -59.92 6.37
CA GLN A 762 -9.05 -59.37 5.88
C GLN A 762 -8.54 -58.17 6.70
N ALA A 763 -9.44 -57.27 7.12
CA ALA A 763 -9.08 -56.11 7.92
C ALA A 763 -8.63 -56.48 9.35
N VAL A 764 -9.22 -57.53 9.94
CA VAL A 764 -8.87 -58.03 11.28
C VAL A 764 -7.64 -58.92 11.27
N THR A 765 -7.43 -59.70 10.20
CA THR A 765 -6.26 -60.60 10.09
C THR A 765 -5.01 -59.92 9.54
N GLY A 766 -5.13 -58.68 9.03
CA GLY A 766 -4.05 -57.97 8.32
C GLY A 766 -3.70 -58.63 6.98
N PRO A 767 -3.06 -57.91 6.04
CA PRO A 767 -2.56 -58.54 4.82
C PRO A 767 -1.49 -59.58 5.21
N PRO A 768 -1.46 -60.76 4.55
CA PRO A 768 -0.36 -61.68 4.72
C PRO A 768 0.92 -60.97 4.32
N THR A 769 1.90 -60.94 5.22
CA THR A 769 3.28 -60.57 4.90
C THR A 769 3.76 -61.54 3.81
N ASP A 770 3.86 -61.05 2.58
CA ASP A 770 4.56 -61.77 1.51
C ASP A 770 6.02 -61.93 1.93
N GLU A 771 6.38 -63.15 2.33
CA GLU A 771 7.77 -63.60 2.36
C GLU A 771 8.29 -63.62 0.91
N SER A 772 9.14 -62.66 0.56
CA SER A 772 9.92 -62.73 -0.68
C SER A 772 10.86 -63.95 -0.62
N PRO A 773 10.83 -64.85 -1.62
CA PRO A 773 11.77 -65.96 -1.68
C PRO A 773 13.14 -65.49 -2.19
N GLY A 774 14.17 -65.95 -1.47
CA GLY A 774 15.56 -66.19 -1.84
C GLY A 774 16.13 -65.52 -3.09
N ALA A 775 17.05 -64.59 -2.87
CA ALA A 775 18.15 -64.33 -3.79
C ALA A 775 19.15 -65.50 -3.68
N GLU A 776 19.20 -66.33 -4.72
CA GLU A 776 20.35 -67.19 -5.00
C GLU A 776 21.31 -66.46 -5.96
N ASP A 777 22.58 -66.61 -5.63
CA ASP A 777 23.78 -66.17 -6.32
C ASP A 777 23.80 -66.57 -7.80
N GLU A 778 24.19 -65.62 -8.68
CA GLU A 778 24.95 -65.95 -9.89
C GLU A 778 25.79 -64.73 -10.35
N ASP A 779 27.11 -64.92 -10.15
CA ASP A 779 28.29 -64.47 -10.90
C ASP A 779 28.33 -63.15 -11.71
N GLU A 780 29.29 -62.33 -11.28
CA GLU A 780 30.56 -62.01 -11.98
C GLU A 780 30.56 -61.51 -13.44
N ALA A 781 31.32 -60.42 -13.64
CA ALA A 781 31.67 -59.72 -14.89
C ALA A 781 30.57 -58.79 -15.44
N SER A 782 30.67 -57.46 -15.32
CA SER A 782 31.61 -56.66 -16.11
C SER A 782 31.53 -55.17 -15.73
N ARG A 783 32.67 -54.58 -15.31
CA ARG A 783 32.92 -53.13 -15.49
C ARG A 783 33.20 -52.86 -16.97
N PRO A 784 32.83 -51.68 -17.49
CA PRO A 784 33.87 -50.66 -17.59
C PRO A 784 33.42 -49.25 -17.23
N ALA A 785 34.43 -48.48 -16.83
CA ALA A 785 34.40 -47.05 -16.61
C ALA A 785 34.51 -46.24 -17.91
N ARG A 786 34.32 -44.91 -17.73
CA ARG A 786 34.51 -43.75 -18.62
C ARG A 786 33.17 -43.28 -19.23
N ARG A 787 32.79 -42.01 -19.13
CA ARG A 787 33.59 -40.77 -19.06
C ARG A 787 32.77 -39.66 -18.41
#